data_AF-A0A6M1L8I4-F1
#
_entry.id   AF-A0A6M1L8I4-F1
#
_cell.length_a   1.000
_cell.length_b   1.000
_cell.length_c   1.000
_cell.angle_alpha   90.00
_cell.angle_beta   90.00
_cell.angle_gamma   90.00
#
_symmetry.space_group_name_H-M   'P 1'
#
loop_
_entity.id
_entity.type
_entity.pdbx_description
1 polymer ?
#
loop_
_entity_poly.entity_id
_entity_poly.type
_entity_poly.pdbx_seq_one_letter_code
_entity_poly.pdbx_strand_id
1 'polypeptide(L)'
;MVVIPAAGVQVSAPAGAAEPERQAAPAAFTAPDEALGKAWRKSTDVLVTGAGDTDGYHLYVARESDAFGWSTLATLTSSSLAVGPWTGAVCVTGSGRYAVAVFAPKKAANKPELSRAGALAAVVEIATGKATHVATGVELAYFNPACGPGDRALLTRSVGDDFALTTELLTVDAAEGRVTKTRRVDGQLTTPAPAPDGDYGILGGQLVRVEATGKTTRLARPQGQPFAVQATAGSGIDLVSVDGEQAVAQRFRDGRLTVTATGPRERLQLFGQRGGRNALVGQVSMRGSMPELSVLPAVRQVRALSAEGHLIAEEVVTQQSMRAVGQPLRPADPADAGDVRVAVRATVSGQGAVHTLDTTLAPKLDVELGAGIASGRAAASAADVGSPTCAIPRNDPRVQPLQPSPDMVEWAVNQAVHGRLNVTRPANYLKAGLPAYQPQGLFPLRQLVGGGRVPAQIMLAVLAQETNLSQASWRVVPGDTGNPLIASYYGNHDNLDVIDYSKTDCGYGIGQVTDGMRVDSNVFTDTQRRAIAVDYAANLAAGLNILIEKWNQMNTELNAYKSYMNNNDPTWVENWFLAVWAYNSGYYPYDRRNTDLQKGYFGIGWFNNPANPRYPANREPFLRATMADAERPNDWAYPERIMGWVETPQMKGFPIMTEAYSHPEYSSNSPIYPDRFTKVLSIPDRYAFCSEVNSCSPATNGCPADSEACWWHGHATSGNCLMEECAREKLSYGSGAAEPGVKRIYPRNCETFTGDKNGNRNRNKRMSMVYSLNDTGQYNLGCDIGATDGKFTIRRGFPAGGGTAPYAEIDLHQIGAGYKGHIWFTYVNSSNPKRRIVGSWTPNLDLVPGERARYDIVAHVPSHGADYHNAEYLITTGTIGEQRTCALDLAEEAGWALPGGIPNPNPANLGEDKWVYLGSYELGRGAQVQLNNVGTAHTQNFDAVAFDTIAFVPIGSNAGHSCGDDY
;
A
#
# COMPACT_ATOMS: atom_id res chain seq x y z
N MET A 1 65.86 7.40 -48.77
CA MET A 1 66.34 7.24 -47.37
C MET A 1 65.16 7.58 -46.48
N VAL A 2 64.50 6.71 -45.72
CA VAL A 2 64.65 5.31 -45.33
C VAL A 2 63.22 4.76 -45.17
N VAL A 3 62.99 3.52 -45.59
CA VAL A 3 61.72 2.76 -45.48
C VAL A 3 61.89 1.73 -44.37
N ILE A 4 60.98 1.65 -43.39
CA ILE A 4 60.65 0.50 -42.51
C ILE A 4 59.20 0.71 -41.97
N PRO A 5 58.36 -0.34 -41.82
CA PRO A 5 56.99 -0.39 -42.30
C PRO A 5 55.87 -0.38 -41.25
N ALA A 6 54.63 -0.29 -41.74
CA ALA A 6 53.39 -0.43 -40.98
C ALA A 6 53.20 -1.87 -40.46
N ALA A 7 53.11 -2.00 -39.14
CA ALA A 7 52.65 -3.21 -38.46
C ALA A 7 51.18 -3.04 -38.05
N GLY A 8 50.33 -3.96 -38.49
CA GLY A 8 48.91 -3.98 -38.17
C GLY A 8 48.67 -4.29 -36.69
N VAL A 9 47.82 -3.49 -36.05
CA VAL A 9 47.25 -3.81 -34.74
C VAL A 9 45.97 -4.59 -34.98
N GLN A 10 45.97 -5.88 -34.64
CA GLN A 10 44.76 -6.67 -34.48
C GLN A 10 43.96 -6.07 -33.31
N VAL A 11 42.76 -5.56 -33.62
CA VAL A 11 41.75 -5.23 -32.61
C VAL A 11 41.16 -6.55 -32.13
N SER A 12 41.57 -6.98 -30.93
CA SER A 12 40.87 -8.03 -30.19
C SER A 12 39.49 -7.50 -29.79
N ALA A 13 38.43 -8.12 -30.32
CA ALA A 13 37.06 -7.86 -29.89
C ALA A 13 36.93 -8.15 -28.38
N PRO A 14 36.24 -7.30 -27.61
CA PRO A 14 35.93 -7.62 -26.22
C PRO A 14 35.06 -8.88 -26.19
N ALA A 15 35.44 -9.85 -25.36
CA ALA A 15 34.63 -11.02 -25.09
C ALA A 15 33.25 -10.58 -24.61
N GLY A 16 32.20 -11.01 -25.31
CA GLY A 16 30.83 -10.77 -24.90
C GLY A 16 30.62 -11.29 -23.49
N ALA A 17 30.10 -10.43 -22.61
CA ALA A 17 29.60 -10.86 -21.31
C ALA A 17 28.60 -12.00 -21.54
N ALA A 18 28.84 -13.15 -20.91
CA ALA A 18 27.92 -14.26 -20.94
C ALA A 18 26.56 -13.80 -20.40
N GLU A 19 25.50 -14.08 -21.16
CA GLU A 19 24.12 -13.92 -20.73
C GLU A 19 23.92 -14.75 -19.44
N PRO A 20 23.29 -14.22 -18.39
CA PRO A 20 23.06 -15.00 -17.17
C PRO A 20 22.30 -16.28 -17.52
N GLU A 21 22.82 -17.42 -17.08
CA GLU A 21 22.23 -18.74 -17.31
C GLU A 21 20.83 -18.80 -16.68
N ARG A 22 19.81 -19.03 -17.50
CA ARG A 22 18.39 -19.02 -17.10
C ARG A 22 18.11 -20.24 -16.21
N GLN A 23 17.82 -20.02 -14.92
CA GLN A 23 17.34 -21.10 -14.04
C GLN A 23 16.03 -21.70 -14.57
N ALA A 24 15.91 -23.02 -14.53
CA ALA A 24 14.70 -23.73 -14.93
C ALA A 24 13.58 -23.49 -13.91
N ALA A 25 12.48 -22.88 -14.35
CA ALA A 25 11.29 -22.67 -13.52
C ALA A 25 10.54 -23.99 -13.27
N PRO A 26 9.98 -24.24 -12.06
CA PRO A 26 9.16 -25.42 -11.80
C PRO A 26 7.92 -25.45 -12.71
N ALA A 27 7.68 -26.56 -13.39
CA ALA A 27 6.53 -26.73 -14.29
C ALA A 27 5.19 -26.57 -13.55
N ALA A 28 4.24 -25.84 -14.13
CA ALA A 28 2.88 -25.71 -13.57
C ALA A 28 2.02 -26.97 -13.77
N PHE A 29 2.41 -27.87 -14.68
CA PHE A 29 1.70 -29.13 -14.92
C PHE A 29 2.67 -30.30 -14.81
N THR A 30 2.32 -31.28 -13.96
CA THR A 30 3.10 -32.52 -13.78
C THR A 30 2.99 -33.47 -14.98
N ALA A 31 1.92 -33.36 -15.77
CA ALA A 31 1.69 -34.10 -17.01
C ALA A 31 1.42 -33.15 -18.20
N PRO A 32 2.43 -32.39 -18.67
CA PRO A 32 2.21 -31.31 -19.64
C PRO A 32 1.78 -31.81 -21.04
N ASP A 33 2.17 -33.03 -21.42
CA ASP A 33 1.70 -33.64 -22.68
C ASP A 33 0.19 -33.91 -22.69
N GLU A 34 -0.41 -34.15 -21.53
CA GLU A 34 -1.87 -34.32 -21.35
C GLU A 34 -2.56 -32.96 -21.19
N ALA A 35 -1.98 -32.07 -20.39
CA ALA A 35 -2.57 -30.78 -20.07
C ALA A 35 -2.55 -29.80 -21.26
N LEU A 36 -1.43 -29.72 -21.98
CA LEU A 36 -1.14 -28.71 -23.01
C LEU A 36 -1.08 -29.30 -24.42
N GLY A 37 -0.96 -30.63 -24.53
CA GLY A 37 -0.76 -31.34 -25.78
C GLY A 37 0.70 -31.37 -26.22
N LYS A 38 1.07 -32.36 -27.05
CA LYS A 38 2.47 -32.71 -27.37
C LYS A 38 3.35 -31.60 -27.99
N ALA A 39 2.73 -30.50 -28.45
CA ALA A 39 3.43 -29.39 -29.10
C ALA A 39 4.01 -28.35 -28.14
N TRP A 40 3.66 -28.40 -26.83
CA TRP A 40 4.02 -27.38 -25.84
C TRP A 40 5.52 -27.01 -25.84
N ARG A 41 6.41 -27.99 -26.00
CA ARG A 41 7.88 -27.82 -26.00
C ARG A 41 8.41 -26.89 -27.10
N LYS A 42 7.64 -26.66 -28.17
CA LYS A 42 8.00 -25.77 -29.28
C LYS A 42 7.20 -24.46 -29.26
N SER A 43 6.31 -24.31 -28.29
CA SER A 43 5.46 -23.15 -28.21
C SER A 43 6.25 -21.92 -27.77
N THR A 44 5.83 -20.77 -28.28
CA THR A 44 6.32 -19.45 -27.85
C THR A 44 5.30 -18.73 -26.98
N ASP A 45 4.24 -19.42 -26.54
CA ASP A 45 3.21 -18.81 -25.71
C ASP A 45 3.77 -18.43 -24.33
N VAL A 46 3.38 -17.25 -23.88
CA VAL A 46 3.79 -16.66 -22.61
C VAL A 46 2.59 -16.00 -21.95
N LEU A 47 2.46 -16.19 -20.64
CA LEU A 47 1.57 -15.39 -19.81
C LEU A 47 2.42 -14.39 -19.03
N VAL A 48 2.02 -13.12 -19.03
CA VAL A 48 2.58 -12.11 -18.13
C VAL A 48 1.45 -11.51 -17.31
N THR A 49 1.67 -11.41 -16.00
CA THR A 49 0.72 -10.82 -15.04
C THR A 49 1.50 -10.19 -13.89
N GLY A 50 0.84 -9.56 -12.94
CA GLY A 50 1.53 -9.01 -11.78
C GLY A 50 0.65 -8.89 -10.54
N ALA A 51 1.34 -8.90 -9.40
CA ALA A 51 0.79 -8.64 -8.08
C ALA A 51 1.83 -7.84 -7.28
N GLY A 52 1.41 -7.17 -6.21
CA GLY A 52 2.31 -6.32 -5.46
C GLY A 52 2.30 -6.62 -3.97
N ASP A 53 3.45 -6.38 -3.37
CA ASP A 53 3.74 -6.60 -1.96
C ASP A 53 4.58 -5.42 -1.45
N THR A 54 5.22 -5.49 -0.28
CA THR A 54 6.01 -4.36 0.26
C THR A 54 7.24 -4.00 -0.57
N ASP A 55 7.78 -4.92 -1.34
CA ASP A 55 9.04 -4.73 -2.07
C ASP A 55 8.86 -4.09 -3.43
N GLY A 56 7.71 -4.35 -4.05
CA GLY A 56 7.35 -3.72 -5.30
C GLY A 56 6.11 -4.34 -5.94
N TYR A 57 5.83 -3.87 -7.15
CA TYR A 57 4.94 -4.55 -8.08
C TYR A 57 5.76 -5.55 -8.90
N HIS A 58 5.49 -6.83 -8.70
CA HIS A 58 6.19 -7.94 -9.34
C HIS A 58 5.46 -8.33 -10.62
N LEU A 59 6.18 -8.33 -11.73
CA LEU A 59 5.69 -8.90 -12.99
C LEU A 59 6.17 -10.34 -13.04
N TYR A 60 5.25 -11.27 -13.23
CA TYR A 60 5.53 -12.70 -13.39
C TYR A 60 5.38 -13.11 -14.84
N VAL A 61 6.21 -14.07 -15.29
CA VAL A 61 6.13 -14.68 -16.61
C VAL A 61 6.04 -16.20 -16.48
N ALA A 62 5.11 -16.81 -17.23
CA ALA A 62 5.00 -18.26 -17.39
C ALA A 62 5.10 -18.63 -18.87
N ARG A 63 5.97 -19.58 -19.23
CA ARG A 63 6.24 -19.95 -20.63
C ARG A 63 5.75 -21.35 -20.95
N GLU A 64 5.00 -21.52 -22.03
CA GLU A 64 4.48 -22.83 -22.39
C GLU A 64 5.58 -23.83 -22.70
N SER A 65 6.70 -23.40 -23.32
CA SER A 65 7.88 -24.24 -23.60
C SER A 65 8.50 -24.88 -22.37
N ASP A 66 8.17 -24.37 -21.18
CA ASP A 66 8.61 -24.84 -19.87
C ASP A 66 7.41 -25.40 -19.06
N ALA A 67 6.38 -25.92 -19.75
CA ALA A 67 5.13 -26.39 -19.16
C ALA A 67 4.45 -25.33 -18.27
N PHE A 68 4.53 -24.07 -18.69
CA PHE A 68 4.08 -22.89 -17.95
C PHE A 68 4.74 -22.74 -16.58
N GLY A 69 6.02 -23.11 -16.45
CA GLY A 69 6.78 -22.75 -15.25
C GLY A 69 6.88 -21.24 -15.07
N TRP A 70 6.65 -20.77 -13.85
CA TRP A 70 6.62 -19.34 -13.52
C TRP A 70 7.96 -18.84 -13.00
N SER A 71 8.25 -17.58 -13.30
CA SER A 71 9.39 -16.84 -12.76
C SER A 71 9.02 -15.36 -12.63
N THR A 72 9.70 -14.63 -11.75
CA THR A 72 9.60 -13.16 -11.72
C THR A 72 10.33 -12.61 -12.93
N LEU A 73 9.61 -11.87 -13.77
CA LEU A 73 10.16 -11.19 -14.93
C LEU A 73 10.91 -9.91 -14.52
N ALA A 74 10.30 -9.10 -13.66
CA ALA A 74 10.89 -7.88 -13.13
C ALA A 74 10.16 -7.44 -11.85
N THR A 75 10.88 -6.79 -10.94
CA THR A 75 10.30 -6.11 -9.77
C THR A 75 10.35 -4.61 -9.99
N LEU A 76 9.20 -3.95 -9.95
CA LEU A 76 9.06 -2.51 -10.16
C LEU A 76 8.76 -1.82 -8.83
N THR A 77 9.61 -0.90 -8.42
CA THR A 77 9.46 -0.20 -7.14
C THR A 77 9.96 1.24 -7.24
N SER A 78 9.88 1.94 -6.13
CA SER A 78 10.58 3.20 -5.91
C SER A 78 10.99 3.25 -4.45
N SER A 79 12.29 3.13 -4.16
CA SER A 79 12.85 3.35 -2.81
C SER A 79 12.68 4.80 -2.36
N SER A 80 12.35 5.70 -3.29
CA SER A 80 11.85 7.01 -2.95
C SER A 80 10.52 6.90 -2.22
N LEU A 81 9.59 5.97 -2.50
CA LEU A 81 8.23 5.89 -1.94
C LEU A 81 8.09 4.78 -0.86
N ALA A 82 8.21 5.09 0.44
CA ALA A 82 8.22 4.06 1.51
C ALA A 82 6.86 3.90 2.24
N VAL A 83 5.87 3.21 1.65
CA VAL A 83 4.45 3.34 2.06
C VAL A 83 3.59 2.07 2.07
N GLY A 84 4.21 0.91 2.33
CA GLY A 84 3.50 -0.37 2.42
C GLY A 84 3.34 -1.04 1.04
N PRO A 85 2.41 -2.01 0.91
CA PRO A 85 2.35 -2.87 -0.27
C PRO A 85 1.99 -2.12 -1.56
N TRP A 86 2.50 -2.60 -2.68
CA TRP A 86 2.28 -2.08 -4.02
C TRP A 86 1.11 -2.75 -4.74
N THR A 87 0.58 -2.10 -5.77
CA THR A 87 -0.41 -2.66 -6.70
C THR A 87 -0.19 -2.11 -8.10
N GLY A 88 -0.82 -2.72 -9.10
CA GLY A 88 -0.68 -2.29 -10.48
C GLY A 88 -1.46 -3.12 -11.49
N ALA A 89 -1.32 -2.69 -12.74
CA ALA A 89 -1.81 -3.37 -13.92
C ALA A 89 -0.69 -3.51 -14.95
N VAL A 90 -0.77 -4.57 -15.75
CA VAL A 90 0.19 -4.90 -16.80
C VAL A 90 -0.55 -5.35 -18.05
N CYS A 91 -0.03 -4.99 -19.22
CA CYS A 91 -0.46 -5.51 -20.51
C CYS A 91 0.74 -6.01 -21.32
N VAL A 92 0.51 -6.93 -22.25
CA VAL A 92 1.53 -7.45 -23.18
C VAL A 92 1.29 -6.86 -24.56
N THR A 93 2.35 -6.35 -25.18
CA THR A 93 2.35 -5.86 -26.57
C THR A 93 2.04 -6.99 -27.55
N GLY A 94 1.38 -6.68 -28.67
CA GLY A 94 0.96 -7.70 -29.64
C GLY A 94 2.12 -8.44 -30.33
N SER A 95 3.36 -7.94 -30.24
CA SER A 95 4.55 -8.70 -30.65
C SER A 95 4.88 -9.87 -29.70
N GLY A 96 4.42 -9.78 -28.45
CA GLY A 96 4.81 -10.66 -27.34
C GLY A 96 6.20 -10.38 -26.77
N ARG A 97 6.84 -9.24 -27.15
CA ARG A 97 8.22 -8.92 -26.74
C ARG A 97 8.29 -8.03 -25.51
N TYR A 98 7.30 -7.19 -25.27
CA TYR A 98 7.30 -6.23 -24.17
C TYR A 98 6.02 -6.32 -23.34
N ALA A 99 6.18 -6.15 -22.04
CA ALA A 99 5.10 -5.84 -21.10
C ALA A 99 5.17 -4.36 -20.72
N VAL A 100 4.04 -3.70 -20.58
CA VAL A 100 3.95 -2.34 -20.04
C VAL A 100 3.19 -2.43 -18.73
N ALA A 101 3.69 -1.78 -17.69
CA ALA A 101 3.10 -1.80 -16.36
C ALA A 101 2.86 -0.39 -15.83
N VAL A 102 1.76 -0.23 -15.09
CA VAL A 102 1.45 0.93 -14.26
C VAL A 102 1.32 0.46 -12.82
N PHE A 103 2.03 1.08 -11.91
CA PHE A 103 2.17 0.61 -10.53
C PHE A 103 2.26 1.77 -9.53
N ALA A 104 1.73 1.56 -8.33
CA ALA A 104 1.72 2.53 -7.24
C ALA A 104 1.58 1.82 -5.88
N PRO A 105 1.90 2.49 -4.77
CA PRO A 105 1.50 2.03 -3.44
C PRO A 105 -0.01 1.83 -3.32
N LYS A 106 -0.48 0.74 -2.68
CA LYS A 106 -1.91 0.40 -2.51
C LYS A 106 -2.71 1.56 -1.89
N LYS A 107 -2.10 2.36 -1.01
CA LYS A 107 -2.73 3.55 -0.39
C LYS A 107 -3.20 4.59 -1.42
N ALA A 108 -2.59 4.65 -2.60
CA ALA A 108 -2.98 5.59 -3.66
C ALA A 108 -4.44 5.37 -4.13
N ALA A 109 -4.98 4.15 -3.99
CA ALA A 109 -6.37 3.84 -4.30
C ALA A 109 -7.38 4.55 -3.37
N ASN A 110 -6.96 5.02 -2.19
CA ASN A 110 -7.82 5.72 -1.23
C ASN A 110 -7.85 7.24 -1.42
N LYS A 111 -6.94 7.80 -2.22
CA LYS A 111 -6.77 9.25 -2.40
C LYS A 111 -7.07 9.63 -3.85
N PRO A 112 -8.18 10.33 -4.15
CA PRO A 112 -8.56 10.67 -5.51
C PRO A 112 -7.42 11.30 -6.33
N GLU A 113 -6.63 12.20 -5.72
CA GLU A 113 -5.51 12.88 -6.36
C GLU A 113 -4.39 11.91 -6.77
N LEU A 114 -4.02 10.99 -5.88
CA LEU A 114 -2.99 9.98 -6.16
C LEU A 114 -3.49 8.92 -7.15
N SER A 115 -4.78 8.60 -7.13
CA SER A 115 -5.37 7.67 -8.08
C SER A 115 -5.50 8.28 -9.50
N ARG A 116 -5.67 9.61 -9.61
CA ARG A 116 -5.74 10.34 -10.89
C ARG A 116 -4.38 10.53 -11.56
N ALA A 117 -3.31 10.75 -10.77
CA ALA A 117 -2.00 11.11 -11.32
C ALA A 117 -0.81 10.80 -10.38
N GLY A 118 -0.89 9.73 -9.59
CA GLY A 118 0.16 9.34 -8.63
C GLY A 118 0.94 8.08 -8.98
N ALA A 119 0.59 7.35 -10.04
CA ALA A 119 1.23 6.08 -10.39
C ALA A 119 2.47 6.26 -11.28
N LEU A 120 3.34 5.25 -11.28
CA LEU A 120 4.54 5.14 -12.10
C LEU A 120 4.28 4.18 -13.26
N ALA A 121 5.01 4.34 -14.37
CA ALA A 121 4.92 3.44 -15.52
C ALA A 121 6.29 2.97 -16.01
N ALA A 122 6.37 1.70 -16.38
CA ALA A 122 7.58 1.09 -16.93
C ALA A 122 7.26 0.17 -18.12
N VAL A 123 8.25 0.00 -18.99
CA VAL A 123 8.28 -1.02 -20.05
C VAL A 123 9.28 -2.10 -19.64
N VAL A 124 8.89 -3.36 -19.77
CA VAL A 124 9.71 -4.53 -19.43
C VAL A 124 9.85 -5.42 -20.65
N GLU A 125 11.09 -5.69 -21.06
CA GLU A 125 11.38 -6.65 -22.12
C GLU A 125 11.17 -8.09 -21.61
N ILE A 126 10.25 -8.84 -22.23
CA ILE A 126 9.82 -10.16 -21.76
C ILE A 126 10.95 -11.20 -21.87
N ALA A 127 11.88 -11.03 -22.80
CA ALA A 127 12.97 -11.98 -23.00
C ALA A 127 14.02 -11.91 -21.87
N THR A 128 14.28 -10.70 -21.37
CA THR A 128 15.42 -10.40 -20.49
C THR A 128 15.01 -9.93 -19.09
N GLY A 129 13.77 -9.48 -18.91
CA GLY A 129 13.32 -8.81 -17.69
C GLY A 129 13.79 -7.35 -17.57
N LYS A 130 14.49 -6.82 -18.58
CA LYS A 130 15.00 -5.44 -18.53
C LYS A 130 13.83 -4.45 -18.45
N ALA A 131 13.74 -3.78 -17.31
CA ALA A 131 12.71 -2.79 -17.03
C ALA A 131 13.25 -1.36 -17.23
N THR A 132 12.47 -0.51 -17.90
CA THR A 132 12.79 0.89 -18.20
C THR A 132 11.63 1.76 -17.74
N HIS A 133 11.91 2.73 -16.87
CA HIS A 133 10.93 3.73 -16.44
C HIS A 133 10.55 4.64 -17.62
N VAL A 134 9.26 4.85 -17.86
CA VAL A 134 8.78 5.65 -19.01
C VAL A 134 7.93 6.87 -18.65
N ALA A 135 7.23 6.84 -17.51
CA ALA A 135 6.43 7.98 -17.06
C ALA A 135 6.20 7.96 -15.54
N THR A 136 6.03 9.14 -14.95
CA THR A 136 5.50 9.33 -13.59
C THR A 136 4.13 9.97 -13.65
N GLY A 137 3.39 9.91 -12.54
CA GLY A 137 2.10 10.56 -12.37
C GLY A 137 1.04 10.15 -13.37
N VAL A 138 1.04 8.90 -13.82
CA VAL A 138 -0.07 8.35 -14.62
C VAL A 138 -1.22 7.94 -13.70
N GLU A 139 -2.40 7.70 -14.26
CA GLU A 139 -3.56 7.31 -13.46
C GLU A 139 -3.51 5.82 -13.07
N LEU A 140 -3.95 5.49 -11.85
CA LEU A 140 -4.13 4.10 -11.42
C LEU A 140 -5.56 3.65 -11.75
N ALA A 141 -5.74 3.06 -12.94
CA ALA A 141 -7.03 2.58 -13.44
C ALA A 141 -6.86 1.24 -14.16
N TYR A 142 -7.92 0.42 -14.22
CA TYR A 142 -7.85 -0.96 -14.75
C TYR A 142 -7.39 -1.05 -16.22
N PHE A 143 -7.65 0.01 -17.01
CA PHE A 143 -7.31 0.10 -18.43
C PHE A 143 -5.96 0.76 -18.72
N ASN A 144 -5.22 1.16 -17.67
CA ASN A 144 -3.92 1.80 -17.80
C ASN A 144 -2.86 0.85 -17.21
N PRO A 145 -2.00 0.24 -18.03
CA PRO A 145 -1.66 0.56 -19.42
C PRO A 145 -2.54 -0.15 -20.47
N ALA A 146 -2.53 0.38 -21.71
CA ALA A 146 -3.20 -0.24 -22.86
C ALA A 146 -2.23 -0.56 -24.01
N CYS A 147 -2.03 -1.85 -24.28
CA CYS A 147 -1.10 -2.35 -25.30
C CYS A 147 -1.82 -2.58 -26.64
N GLY A 148 -1.13 -2.28 -27.75
CA GLY A 148 -1.67 -2.47 -29.10
C GLY A 148 -1.23 -3.76 -29.78
N PRO A 149 -1.62 -3.96 -31.05
CA PRO A 149 -1.28 -5.15 -31.84
C PRO A 149 0.21 -5.22 -32.24
N GLY A 150 0.96 -4.13 -32.07
CA GLY A 150 2.42 -4.08 -32.20
C GLY A 150 3.11 -3.72 -30.87
N ASP A 151 4.22 -2.99 -30.93
CA ASP A 151 5.00 -2.56 -29.75
C ASP A 151 4.59 -1.19 -29.19
N ARG A 152 3.43 -0.66 -29.62
CA ARG A 152 2.91 0.61 -29.14
C ARG A 152 1.97 0.38 -27.95
N ALA A 153 2.09 1.21 -26.93
CA ALA A 153 1.14 1.28 -25.82
C ALA A 153 0.67 2.72 -25.61
N LEU A 154 -0.47 2.85 -24.93
CA LEU A 154 -1.01 4.12 -24.47
C LEU A 154 -1.09 4.11 -22.95
N LEU A 155 -0.73 5.25 -22.36
CA LEU A 155 -0.94 5.54 -20.95
C LEU A 155 -1.83 6.77 -20.81
N THR A 156 -2.60 6.82 -19.72
CA THR A 156 -3.45 7.97 -19.41
C THR A 156 -3.06 8.62 -18.08
N ARG A 157 -3.31 9.92 -17.99
CA ARG A 157 -3.23 10.72 -16.78
C ARG A 157 -4.43 11.66 -16.75
N SER A 158 -5.16 11.71 -15.65
CA SER A 158 -6.19 12.71 -15.45
C SER A 158 -5.55 14.01 -14.96
N VAL A 159 -5.77 15.12 -15.68
CA VAL A 159 -5.28 16.46 -15.34
C VAL A 159 -6.44 17.45 -15.34
N GLY A 160 -6.35 18.49 -14.51
CA GLY A 160 -7.39 19.52 -14.38
C GLY A 160 -7.78 19.79 -12.93
N ASP A 161 -8.60 20.82 -12.73
CA ASP A 161 -9.33 21.03 -11.48
C ASP A 161 -10.60 20.15 -11.46
N ASP A 162 -11.30 20.07 -10.31
CA ASP A 162 -12.53 19.26 -10.17
C ASP A 162 -13.71 19.72 -11.07
N PHE A 163 -13.50 20.70 -11.96
CA PHE A 163 -14.53 21.25 -12.85
C PHE A 163 -14.29 20.95 -14.34
N ALA A 164 -13.03 20.88 -14.76
CA ALA A 164 -12.66 20.57 -16.15
C ALA A 164 -11.72 19.35 -16.18
N LEU A 165 -12.31 18.16 -16.29
CA LEU A 165 -11.53 16.95 -16.43
C LEU A 165 -10.94 16.89 -17.84
N THR A 166 -9.63 16.69 -17.89
CA THR A 166 -8.88 16.53 -19.13
C THR A 166 -8.01 15.28 -19.00
N THR A 167 -7.85 14.54 -20.09
CA THR A 167 -6.97 13.38 -20.12
C THR A 167 -5.72 13.69 -20.91
N GLU A 168 -4.53 13.51 -20.33
CA GLU A 168 -3.30 13.40 -21.09
C GLU A 168 -3.12 11.95 -21.55
N LEU A 169 -3.03 11.75 -22.87
CA LEU A 169 -2.79 10.48 -23.52
C LEU A 169 -1.32 10.41 -23.98
N LEU A 170 -0.54 9.58 -23.30
CA LEU A 170 0.88 9.37 -23.56
C LEU A 170 1.06 8.14 -24.44
N THR A 171 1.74 8.31 -25.58
CA THR A 171 2.13 7.21 -26.46
C THR A 171 3.49 6.70 -26.07
N VAL A 172 3.56 5.40 -25.77
CA VAL A 172 4.79 4.70 -25.45
C VAL A 172 5.20 3.86 -26.65
N ASP A 173 6.45 4.01 -27.06
CA ASP A 173 7.12 3.02 -27.88
C ASP A 173 7.83 2.04 -26.94
N ALA A 174 7.34 0.81 -26.86
CA ALA A 174 7.89 -0.18 -25.95
C ALA A 174 9.27 -0.68 -26.40
N ALA A 175 9.58 -0.66 -27.69
CA ALA A 175 10.90 -1.05 -28.18
C ALA A 175 11.96 0.00 -27.86
N GLU A 176 11.61 1.28 -27.93
CA GLU A 176 12.50 2.37 -27.53
C GLU A 176 12.49 2.65 -26.02
N GLY A 177 11.53 2.08 -25.28
CA GLY A 177 11.40 2.25 -23.83
C GLY A 177 11.16 3.70 -23.41
N ARG A 178 10.35 4.46 -24.17
CA ARG A 178 10.10 5.88 -23.89
C ARG A 178 8.72 6.35 -24.36
N VAL A 179 8.27 7.45 -23.78
CA VAL A 179 7.13 8.22 -24.29
C VAL A 179 7.57 9.00 -25.54
N THR A 180 6.91 8.76 -26.66
CA THR A 180 7.19 9.44 -27.94
C THR A 180 6.29 10.64 -28.18
N LYS A 181 5.12 10.69 -27.53
CA LYS A 181 4.14 11.76 -27.69
C LYS A 181 3.21 11.87 -26.49
N THR A 182 2.82 13.09 -26.13
CA THR A 182 1.73 13.36 -25.18
C THR A 182 0.69 14.24 -25.87
N ARG A 183 -0.59 13.87 -25.76
CA ARG A 183 -1.72 14.62 -26.31
C ARG A 183 -2.71 14.94 -25.21
N ARG A 184 -3.34 16.09 -25.29
CA ARG A 184 -4.40 16.50 -24.38
C ARG A 184 -5.76 16.24 -25.03
N VAL A 185 -6.62 15.51 -24.33
CA VAL A 185 -7.97 15.17 -24.75
C VAL A 185 -8.94 15.79 -23.75
N ASP A 186 -9.86 16.61 -24.24
CA ASP A 186 -10.89 17.21 -23.41
C ASP A 186 -11.87 16.12 -22.94
N GLY A 187 -12.06 16.00 -21.62
CA GLY A 187 -12.90 15.00 -20.98
C GLY A 187 -12.18 13.76 -20.47
N GLN A 188 -12.96 12.82 -19.93
CA GLN A 188 -12.51 11.53 -19.39
C GLN A 188 -12.37 10.48 -20.50
N LEU A 189 -11.17 10.34 -21.06
CA LEU A 189 -10.89 9.28 -22.03
C LEU A 189 -10.56 7.98 -21.29
N THR A 190 -11.39 6.94 -21.44
CA THR A 190 -11.18 5.62 -20.83
C THR A 190 -10.92 4.54 -21.87
N THR A 191 -10.34 3.42 -21.43
CA THR A 191 -10.08 2.24 -22.29
C THR A 191 -9.42 2.60 -23.63
N PRO A 192 -8.29 3.33 -23.62
CA PRO A 192 -7.61 3.69 -24.86
C PRO A 192 -7.10 2.43 -25.57
N ALA A 193 -7.03 2.46 -26.90
CA ALA A 193 -6.54 1.34 -27.70
C ALA A 193 -5.68 1.86 -28.87
N PRO A 194 -4.36 1.62 -28.87
CA PRO A 194 -3.53 1.96 -30.02
C PRO A 194 -3.72 0.95 -31.15
N ALA A 195 -4.09 1.43 -32.33
CA ALA A 195 -4.30 0.64 -33.54
C ALA A 195 -3.32 1.04 -34.66
N PRO A 196 -3.15 0.22 -35.72
CA PRO A 196 -2.25 0.54 -36.83
C PRO A 196 -2.60 1.86 -37.54
N ASP A 197 -3.88 2.19 -37.60
CA ASP A 197 -4.43 3.35 -38.31
C ASP A 197 -4.73 4.56 -37.40
N GLY A 198 -4.61 4.44 -36.08
CA GLY A 198 -4.84 5.54 -35.15
C GLY A 198 -4.96 5.10 -33.70
N ASP A 199 -5.23 6.04 -32.80
CA ASP A 199 -5.54 5.72 -31.42
C ASP A 199 -7.03 5.90 -31.17
N TYR A 200 -7.61 4.97 -30.44
CA TYR A 200 -9.03 4.92 -30.12
C TYR A 200 -9.22 4.97 -28.61
N GLY A 201 -10.45 5.24 -28.17
CA GLY A 201 -10.85 5.16 -26.77
C GLY A 201 -12.32 5.47 -26.59
N ILE A 202 -12.77 5.50 -25.34
CA ILE A 202 -14.15 5.80 -24.97
C ILE A 202 -14.21 7.18 -24.33
N LEU A 203 -15.10 8.03 -24.83
CA LEU A 203 -15.32 9.39 -24.33
C LEU A 203 -16.81 9.70 -24.42
N GLY A 204 -17.45 10.15 -23.32
CA GLY A 204 -18.90 10.37 -23.26
C GLY A 204 -19.73 9.14 -23.66
N GLY A 205 -19.24 7.93 -23.35
CA GLY A 205 -19.87 6.66 -23.74
C GLY A 205 -19.84 6.37 -25.25
N GLN A 206 -19.04 7.10 -26.04
CA GLN A 206 -18.86 6.89 -27.48
C GLN A 206 -17.47 6.30 -27.76
N LEU A 207 -17.38 5.45 -28.78
CA LEU A 207 -16.09 5.13 -29.40
C LEU A 207 -15.60 6.35 -30.18
N VAL A 208 -14.41 6.83 -29.84
CA VAL A 208 -13.77 7.98 -30.50
C VAL A 208 -12.42 7.59 -31.07
N ARG A 209 -12.03 8.28 -32.16
CA ARG A 209 -10.64 8.32 -32.64
C ARG A 209 -9.96 9.57 -32.09
N VAL A 210 -8.74 9.43 -31.58
CA VAL A 210 -7.92 10.53 -31.08
C VAL A 210 -6.92 10.93 -32.16
N GLU A 211 -7.02 12.18 -32.63
CA GLU A 211 -6.14 12.73 -33.65
C GLU A 211 -4.75 13.08 -33.11
N ALA A 212 -3.83 13.41 -34.02
CA ALA A 212 -2.48 13.80 -33.67
C ALA A 212 -2.40 15.04 -32.73
N THR A 213 -3.40 15.91 -32.77
CA THR A 213 -3.52 17.12 -31.93
C THR A 213 -4.16 16.85 -30.57
N GLY A 214 -4.76 15.67 -30.35
CA GLY A 214 -5.61 15.37 -29.19
C GLY A 214 -7.09 15.63 -29.41
N LYS A 215 -7.48 16.26 -30.53
CA LYS A 215 -8.89 16.37 -30.92
C LYS A 215 -9.51 14.99 -31.13
N THR A 216 -10.77 14.83 -30.74
CA THR A 216 -11.50 13.56 -30.88
C THR A 216 -12.57 13.62 -31.96
N THR A 217 -12.72 12.52 -32.69
CA THR A 217 -13.79 12.30 -33.66
C THR A 217 -14.65 11.12 -33.20
N ARG A 218 -15.96 11.35 -33.00
CA ARG A 218 -16.92 10.30 -32.62
C ARG A 218 -17.19 9.36 -33.80
N LEU A 219 -17.14 8.06 -33.54
CA LEU A 219 -17.26 7.04 -34.59
C LEU A 219 -18.55 6.22 -34.45
N ALA A 220 -18.80 5.72 -33.25
CA ALA A 220 -19.94 4.85 -32.99
C ALA A 220 -20.35 4.93 -31.51
N ARG A 221 -21.62 4.58 -31.25
CA ARG A 221 -22.14 4.39 -29.90
C ARG A 221 -22.21 2.90 -29.58
N PRO A 222 -21.40 2.40 -28.65
CA PRO A 222 -21.54 1.05 -28.12
C PRO A 222 -22.92 0.82 -27.50
N GLN A 223 -23.45 -0.39 -27.68
CA GLN A 223 -24.55 -0.89 -26.86
C GLN A 223 -24.05 -1.16 -25.44
N GLY A 224 -24.62 -0.48 -24.44
CA GLY A 224 -24.18 -0.56 -23.04
C GLY A 224 -22.86 0.16 -22.76
N GLN A 225 -22.44 0.15 -21.49
CA GLN A 225 -21.23 0.85 -21.02
C GLN A 225 -19.97 0.05 -21.31
N PRO A 226 -19.06 0.55 -22.16
CA PRO A 226 -17.80 -0.11 -22.45
C PRO A 226 -16.92 -0.21 -21.20
N PHE A 227 -16.27 -1.35 -21.03
CA PHE A 227 -15.25 -1.56 -20.01
C PHE A 227 -14.00 -2.28 -20.56
N ALA A 228 -13.96 -2.62 -21.83
CA ALA A 228 -12.77 -3.16 -22.47
C ALA A 228 -12.76 -2.76 -23.95
N VAL A 229 -11.60 -2.33 -24.46
CA VAL A 229 -11.39 -2.00 -25.87
C VAL A 229 -10.01 -2.51 -26.28
N GLN A 230 -9.93 -3.23 -27.40
CA GLN A 230 -8.68 -3.77 -27.96
C GLN A 230 -8.66 -3.63 -29.47
N ALA A 231 -7.54 -3.19 -30.03
CA ALA A 231 -7.35 -3.10 -31.47
C ALA A 231 -6.76 -4.40 -32.04
N THR A 232 -7.19 -4.80 -33.24
CA THR A 232 -6.62 -5.91 -34.00
C THR A 232 -5.56 -5.44 -34.98
N ALA A 233 -4.69 -6.36 -35.43
CA ALA A 233 -3.73 -6.08 -36.49
C ALA A 233 -4.41 -5.72 -37.82
N GLY A 234 -5.62 -6.25 -38.07
CA GLY A 234 -6.45 -5.95 -39.23
C GLY A 234 -7.28 -4.66 -39.12
N SER A 235 -6.91 -3.73 -38.25
CA SER A 235 -7.62 -2.45 -37.99
C SER A 235 -9.08 -2.60 -37.52
N GLY A 236 -9.43 -3.74 -36.91
CA GLY A 236 -10.68 -3.88 -36.16
C GLY A 236 -10.52 -3.34 -34.74
N ILE A 237 -11.58 -2.78 -34.16
CA ILE A 237 -11.61 -2.43 -32.73
C ILE A 237 -12.68 -3.28 -32.05
N ASP A 238 -12.25 -4.23 -31.23
CA ASP A 238 -13.14 -5.01 -30.38
C ASP A 238 -13.40 -4.26 -29.08
N LEU A 239 -14.63 -4.30 -28.60
CA LEU A 239 -15.00 -3.76 -27.32
C LEU A 239 -16.03 -4.64 -26.63
N VAL A 240 -16.03 -4.62 -25.30
CA VAL A 240 -17.06 -5.26 -24.48
C VAL A 240 -17.69 -4.21 -23.59
N SER A 241 -19.03 -4.25 -23.57
CA SER A 241 -19.86 -3.37 -22.78
C SER A 241 -20.77 -4.17 -21.86
N VAL A 242 -21.28 -3.54 -20.79
CA VAL A 242 -22.42 -4.09 -20.04
C VAL A 242 -23.71 -3.36 -20.40
N ASP A 243 -24.72 -4.14 -20.77
CA ASP A 243 -26.08 -3.72 -21.10
C ASP A 243 -27.09 -4.52 -20.26
N GLY A 244 -27.62 -3.90 -19.20
CA GLY A 244 -28.40 -4.60 -18.17
C GLY A 244 -27.60 -5.74 -17.53
N GLU A 245 -28.16 -6.95 -17.60
CA GLU A 245 -27.57 -8.20 -17.07
C GLU A 245 -26.64 -8.92 -18.05
N GLN A 246 -26.43 -8.36 -19.25
CA GLN A 246 -25.60 -8.96 -20.30
C GLN A 246 -24.33 -8.16 -20.54
N ALA A 247 -23.24 -8.86 -20.81
CA ALA A 247 -22.09 -8.30 -21.48
C ALA A 247 -22.26 -8.47 -23.00
N VAL A 248 -21.96 -7.42 -23.76
CA VAL A 248 -22.11 -7.37 -25.23
C VAL A 248 -20.76 -7.07 -25.85
N ALA A 249 -20.20 -8.06 -26.55
CA ALA A 249 -19.00 -7.88 -27.36
C ALA A 249 -19.37 -7.33 -28.74
N GLN A 250 -18.65 -6.31 -29.18
CA GLN A 250 -18.89 -5.58 -30.43
C GLN A 250 -17.57 -5.35 -31.15
N ARG A 251 -17.61 -5.30 -32.48
CA ARG A 251 -16.46 -4.96 -33.33
C ARG A 251 -16.79 -3.75 -34.19
N PHE A 252 -15.95 -2.73 -34.13
CA PHE A 252 -15.95 -1.62 -35.07
C PHE A 252 -14.96 -1.89 -36.20
N ARG A 253 -15.43 -1.84 -37.44
CA ARG A 253 -14.61 -1.98 -38.65
C ARG A 253 -15.33 -1.29 -39.81
N ASP A 254 -14.56 -0.62 -40.68
CA ASP A 254 -15.08 0.02 -41.90
C ASP A 254 -16.30 0.94 -41.65
N GLY A 255 -16.26 1.70 -40.55
CA GLY A 255 -17.32 2.64 -40.17
C GLY A 255 -18.57 2.00 -39.55
N ARG A 256 -18.56 0.70 -39.26
CA ARG A 256 -19.71 -0.03 -38.70
C ARG A 256 -19.35 -0.71 -37.40
N LEU A 257 -20.23 -0.58 -36.40
CA LEU A 257 -20.16 -1.32 -35.14
C LEU A 257 -21.16 -2.49 -35.19
N THR A 258 -20.68 -3.71 -34.97
CA THR A 258 -21.50 -4.93 -35.04
C THR A 258 -21.34 -5.77 -33.78
N VAL A 259 -22.45 -6.26 -33.21
CA VAL A 259 -22.42 -7.22 -32.08
C VAL A 259 -21.84 -8.55 -32.56
N THR A 260 -20.76 -9.00 -31.92
CA THR A 260 -20.04 -10.23 -32.24
C THR A 260 -20.40 -11.37 -31.29
N ALA A 261 -20.64 -11.07 -30.01
CA ALA A 261 -21.01 -12.05 -29.01
C ALA A 261 -21.77 -11.43 -27.84
N THR A 262 -22.41 -12.27 -27.02
CA THR A 262 -23.02 -11.89 -25.75
C THR A 262 -22.67 -12.89 -24.65
N GLY A 263 -22.71 -12.46 -23.39
CA GLY A 263 -22.50 -13.31 -22.22
C GLY A 263 -23.15 -12.70 -20.96
N PRO A 264 -23.11 -13.39 -19.81
CA PRO A 264 -23.51 -12.80 -18.54
C PRO A 264 -22.61 -11.62 -18.18
N ARG A 265 -23.16 -10.56 -17.58
CA ARG A 265 -22.43 -9.30 -17.30
C ARG A 265 -21.09 -9.52 -16.60
N GLU A 266 -21.07 -10.33 -15.54
CA GLU A 266 -19.87 -10.53 -14.70
C GLU A 266 -18.93 -11.60 -15.27
N ARG A 267 -19.24 -12.22 -16.42
CA ARG A 267 -18.53 -13.42 -16.89
C ARG A 267 -17.88 -13.29 -18.26
N LEU A 268 -17.88 -12.11 -18.88
CA LEU A 268 -17.26 -11.91 -20.19
C LEU A 268 -16.13 -10.87 -20.09
N GLN A 269 -14.93 -11.25 -20.52
CA GLN A 269 -13.76 -10.38 -20.57
C GLN A 269 -13.12 -10.41 -21.97
N LEU A 270 -12.40 -9.34 -22.30
CA LEU A 270 -11.67 -9.19 -23.58
C LEU A 270 -10.18 -9.04 -23.30
N PHE A 271 -9.38 -9.89 -23.94
CA PHE A 271 -7.92 -9.88 -23.83
C PHE A 271 -7.29 -9.73 -25.23
N GLY A 272 -6.21 -8.95 -25.30
CA GLY A 272 -5.34 -8.92 -26.47
C GLY A 272 -4.48 -10.18 -26.55
N GLN A 273 -4.20 -10.63 -27.76
CA GLN A 273 -3.36 -11.79 -28.07
C GLN A 273 -2.25 -11.42 -29.06
N ARG A 274 -1.24 -12.27 -29.12
CA ARG A 274 -0.11 -12.10 -30.03
C ARG A 274 -0.55 -12.05 -31.49
N GLY A 275 0.14 -11.20 -32.26
CA GLY A 275 -0.16 -10.93 -33.67
C GLY A 275 -1.35 -9.99 -33.86
N GLY A 276 -1.79 -9.30 -32.80
CA GLY A 276 -2.97 -8.42 -32.85
C GLY A 276 -4.28 -9.18 -33.05
N ARG A 277 -4.37 -10.39 -32.49
CA ARG A 277 -5.64 -11.10 -32.31
C ARG A 277 -6.23 -10.75 -30.94
N ASN A 278 -7.47 -11.09 -30.70
CA ASN A 278 -8.14 -10.90 -29.43
C ASN A 278 -8.85 -12.19 -28.99
N ALA A 279 -9.15 -12.29 -27.69
CA ALA A 279 -9.89 -13.39 -27.10
C ALA A 279 -11.04 -12.88 -26.23
N LEU A 280 -12.22 -13.48 -26.39
CA LEU A 280 -13.29 -13.41 -25.41
C LEU A 280 -13.14 -14.57 -24.43
N VAL A 281 -12.98 -14.25 -23.15
CA VAL A 281 -12.85 -15.25 -22.08
C VAL A 281 -14.09 -15.19 -21.22
N GLY A 282 -14.75 -16.34 -21.02
CA GLY A 282 -16.00 -16.37 -20.28
C GLY A 282 -17.05 -17.36 -20.76
N GLN A 283 -18.29 -17.10 -20.36
CA GLN A 283 -19.48 -17.71 -20.96
C GLN A 283 -19.93 -16.88 -22.17
N VAL A 284 -19.67 -17.38 -23.38
CA VAL A 284 -19.78 -16.61 -24.63
C VAL A 284 -20.78 -17.26 -25.58
N SER A 285 -21.69 -16.46 -26.12
CA SER A 285 -22.61 -16.81 -27.20
C SER A 285 -22.26 -16.00 -28.45
N MET A 286 -21.53 -16.61 -29.39
CA MET A 286 -21.08 -15.97 -30.62
C MET A 286 -22.23 -15.78 -31.63
N ARG A 287 -22.21 -14.66 -32.36
CA ARG A 287 -23.16 -14.35 -33.46
C ARG A 287 -22.58 -14.62 -34.86
N GLY A 288 -21.62 -15.52 -34.96
CA GLY A 288 -20.93 -15.90 -36.20
C GLY A 288 -19.44 -16.16 -35.97
N SER A 289 -18.74 -16.54 -37.03
CA SER A 289 -17.28 -16.63 -37.00
C SER A 289 -16.67 -15.23 -37.22
N MET A 290 -15.72 -14.86 -36.36
CA MET A 290 -14.99 -13.60 -36.46
C MET A 290 -13.50 -13.92 -36.56
N PRO A 291 -12.87 -13.69 -37.73
CA PRO A 291 -11.41 -13.79 -37.85
C PRO A 291 -10.72 -12.90 -36.80
N GLU A 292 -9.59 -13.36 -36.26
CA GLU A 292 -8.83 -12.64 -35.21
C GLU A 292 -9.52 -12.56 -33.84
N LEU A 293 -10.68 -13.20 -33.64
CA LEU A 293 -11.35 -13.28 -32.33
C LEU A 293 -11.53 -14.74 -31.89
N SER A 294 -10.80 -15.14 -30.85
CA SER A 294 -10.94 -16.46 -30.23
C SER A 294 -11.94 -16.43 -29.07
N VAL A 295 -12.43 -17.60 -28.66
CA VAL A 295 -13.32 -17.77 -27.51
C VAL A 295 -12.75 -18.83 -26.59
N LEU A 296 -12.62 -18.50 -25.30
CA LEU A 296 -12.10 -19.39 -24.28
C LEU A 296 -13.09 -19.48 -23.11
N PRO A 297 -13.51 -20.70 -22.72
CA PRO A 297 -14.48 -20.86 -21.65
C PRO A 297 -13.90 -20.53 -20.27
N ALA A 298 -14.66 -19.77 -19.48
CA ALA A 298 -14.42 -19.55 -18.07
C ALA A 298 -15.73 -19.40 -17.28
N VAL A 299 -15.75 -19.90 -16.05
CA VAL A 299 -16.96 -19.88 -15.18
C VAL A 299 -17.04 -18.62 -14.30
N ARG A 300 -15.90 -17.96 -14.09
CA ARG A 300 -15.69 -16.73 -13.32
C ARG A 300 -14.72 -15.82 -14.06
N GLN A 301 -14.59 -14.58 -13.60
CA GLN A 301 -13.56 -13.68 -14.11
C GLN A 301 -12.16 -14.25 -13.85
N VAL A 302 -11.27 -13.98 -14.79
CA VAL A 302 -9.89 -14.44 -14.76
C VAL A 302 -8.95 -13.26 -14.62
N ARG A 303 -7.80 -13.50 -13.99
CA ARG A 303 -6.77 -12.50 -13.74
C ARG A 303 -6.00 -12.14 -15.00
N ALA A 304 -5.63 -13.14 -15.80
CA ALA A 304 -4.81 -12.96 -16.99
C ALA A 304 -4.99 -14.10 -17.99
N LEU A 305 -4.62 -13.82 -19.25
CA LEU A 305 -4.58 -14.77 -20.34
C LEU A 305 -3.18 -14.76 -20.97
N SER A 306 -2.70 -15.95 -21.34
CA SER A 306 -1.49 -16.13 -22.14
C SER A 306 -1.63 -15.56 -23.57
N ALA A 307 -0.51 -15.15 -24.16
CA ALA A 307 -0.46 -14.43 -25.42
C ALA A 307 -1.04 -15.20 -26.62
N GLU A 308 -0.99 -16.54 -26.62
CA GLU A 308 -1.64 -17.43 -27.59
C GLU A 308 -2.95 -18.03 -27.04
N GLY A 309 -3.20 -17.93 -25.74
CA GLY A 309 -4.42 -18.36 -25.08
C GLY A 309 -4.43 -19.81 -24.62
N HIS A 310 -3.27 -20.44 -24.43
CA HIS A 310 -3.18 -21.84 -23.98
C HIS A 310 -3.29 -21.99 -22.44
N LEU A 311 -3.10 -20.90 -21.69
CA LEU A 311 -3.25 -20.81 -20.24
C LEU A 311 -4.14 -19.63 -19.81
N ILE A 312 -5.02 -19.90 -18.84
CA ILE A 312 -5.79 -18.92 -18.06
C ILE A 312 -5.21 -18.88 -16.65
N ALA A 313 -4.91 -17.69 -16.14
CA ALA A 313 -4.66 -17.47 -14.71
C ALA A 313 -5.95 -16.96 -14.05
N GLU A 314 -6.52 -17.74 -13.15
CA GLU A 314 -7.75 -17.41 -12.42
C GLU A 314 -7.45 -16.50 -11.22
N GLU A 315 -6.44 -16.85 -10.43
CA GLU A 315 -6.00 -16.09 -9.25
C GLU A 315 -4.48 -15.93 -9.25
N VAL A 316 -4.01 -14.76 -8.82
CA VAL A 316 -2.60 -14.43 -8.63
C VAL A 316 -2.52 -13.57 -7.38
N VAL A 317 -1.97 -14.12 -6.30
CA VAL A 317 -1.88 -13.47 -4.98
C VAL A 317 -0.46 -13.66 -4.46
N THR A 318 0.16 -12.61 -3.93
CA THR A 318 1.51 -12.74 -3.37
C THR A 318 1.46 -13.58 -2.09
N GLN A 319 2.50 -14.38 -1.84
CA GLN A 319 2.65 -15.08 -0.56
C GLN A 319 2.70 -14.07 0.56
N GLN A 320 3.34 -12.93 0.35
CA GLN A 320 3.37 -11.87 1.34
C GLN A 320 1.98 -11.32 1.67
N SER A 321 1.06 -11.16 0.71
CA SER A 321 -0.34 -10.82 1.02
C SER A 321 -1.05 -11.96 1.76
N MET A 322 -0.86 -13.21 1.34
CA MET A 322 -1.43 -14.39 2.02
C MET A 322 -0.92 -14.55 3.46
N ARG A 323 0.37 -14.27 3.68
CA ARG A 323 1.04 -14.29 4.98
C ARG A 323 0.78 -13.02 5.77
N ALA A 324 0.62 -11.83 5.19
CA ALA A 324 0.13 -10.67 5.93
C ALA A 324 -1.30 -10.92 6.46
N VAL A 325 -2.08 -11.68 5.69
CA VAL A 325 -3.38 -12.24 6.07
C VAL A 325 -3.26 -13.50 6.96
N GLY A 326 -2.07 -14.08 7.16
CA GLY A 326 -1.83 -15.29 7.98
C GLY A 326 -1.03 -15.05 9.26
N GLN A 327 -0.25 -13.98 9.23
CA GLN A 327 0.92 -13.62 10.04
C GLN A 327 1.18 -12.10 10.02
N PRO A 328 0.18 -11.26 10.37
CA PRO A 328 0.26 -9.78 10.31
C PRO A 328 1.32 -9.15 11.24
N LEU A 329 2.08 -9.99 11.94
CA LEU A 329 2.99 -9.63 13.02
C LEU A 329 4.45 -9.82 12.68
N ARG A 330 4.71 -10.59 11.63
CA ARG A 330 6.01 -10.52 10.98
C ARG A 330 5.93 -9.29 10.08
N PRO A 331 6.94 -8.40 10.10
CA PRO A 331 7.22 -7.59 8.92
C PRO A 331 7.10 -8.51 7.72
N ALA A 332 6.43 -7.99 6.70
CA ALA A 332 6.16 -8.74 5.51
C ALA A 332 7.46 -9.42 5.07
N ASP A 333 7.52 -10.76 5.13
CA ASP A 333 8.79 -11.49 5.07
C ASP A 333 9.46 -11.13 3.73
N PRO A 334 10.65 -10.51 3.73
CA PRO A 334 11.34 -10.21 2.48
C PRO A 334 11.61 -11.48 1.67
N ALA A 335 11.70 -12.65 2.31
CA ALA A 335 11.81 -13.92 1.59
C ALA A 335 10.52 -14.31 0.85
N ASP A 336 9.35 -13.80 1.25
CA ASP A 336 8.10 -13.94 0.50
C ASP A 336 7.92 -12.86 -0.58
N ALA A 337 8.81 -11.87 -0.64
CA ALA A 337 8.71 -10.80 -1.61
C ALA A 337 8.87 -11.36 -3.02
N GLY A 338 7.90 -11.08 -3.87
CA GLY A 338 7.80 -11.68 -5.18
C GLY A 338 7.40 -13.15 -5.18
N ASP A 339 7.14 -13.81 -4.05
CA ASP A 339 6.57 -15.16 -4.08
C ASP A 339 5.08 -15.10 -4.39
N VAL A 340 4.60 -16.06 -5.18
CA VAL A 340 3.26 -15.99 -5.75
C VAL A 340 2.50 -17.30 -5.63
N ARG A 341 1.26 -17.21 -5.16
CA ARG A 341 0.25 -18.25 -5.32
C ARG A 341 -0.51 -18.00 -6.61
N VAL A 342 -0.54 -19.00 -7.48
CA VAL A 342 -1.28 -18.96 -8.74
C VAL A 342 -2.27 -20.10 -8.81
N ALA A 343 -3.50 -19.79 -9.23
CA ALA A 343 -4.47 -20.78 -9.68
C ALA A 343 -4.64 -20.63 -11.19
N VAL A 344 -4.32 -21.68 -11.95
CA VAL A 344 -4.28 -21.66 -13.41
C VAL A 344 -5.07 -22.81 -14.02
N ARG A 345 -5.49 -22.64 -15.27
CA ARG A 345 -6.17 -23.68 -16.06
C ARG A 345 -5.63 -23.72 -17.48
N ALA A 346 -5.23 -24.91 -17.93
CA ALA A 346 -4.89 -25.16 -19.33
C ALA A 346 -6.16 -25.13 -20.19
N THR A 347 -6.18 -24.38 -21.29
CA THR A 347 -7.39 -24.20 -22.10
C THR A 347 -7.69 -25.39 -23.01
N VAL A 348 -6.66 -26.16 -23.38
CA VAL A 348 -6.79 -27.35 -24.25
C VAL A 348 -7.48 -28.51 -23.53
N SER A 349 -7.03 -28.83 -22.30
CA SER A 349 -7.53 -29.97 -21.52
C SER A 349 -8.59 -29.60 -20.48
N GLY A 350 -8.63 -28.33 -20.05
CA GLY A 350 -9.41 -27.88 -18.89
C GLY A 350 -8.77 -28.22 -17.54
N GLN A 351 -7.58 -28.85 -17.52
CA GLN A 351 -6.89 -29.22 -16.30
C GLN A 351 -6.48 -27.97 -15.49
N GLY A 352 -6.87 -27.93 -14.23
CA GLY A 352 -6.48 -26.90 -13.28
C GLY A 352 -5.23 -27.27 -12.49
N ALA A 353 -4.48 -26.26 -12.06
CA ALA A 353 -3.33 -26.41 -11.20
C ALA A 353 -3.25 -25.24 -10.21
N VAL A 354 -2.81 -25.50 -8.98
CA VAL A 354 -2.63 -24.47 -7.95
C VAL A 354 -1.26 -24.66 -7.34
N HIS A 355 -0.44 -23.62 -7.44
CA HIS A 355 0.94 -23.66 -6.98
C HIS A 355 1.28 -22.41 -6.18
N THR A 356 2.14 -22.60 -5.17
CA THR A 356 2.92 -21.53 -4.57
C THR A 356 4.33 -21.66 -5.14
N LEU A 357 4.86 -20.56 -5.68
CA LEU A 357 6.10 -20.53 -6.42
C LEU A 357 7.02 -19.50 -5.75
N ASP A 358 8.23 -19.94 -5.41
CA ASP A 358 9.33 -19.07 -5.00
C ASP A 358 9.90 -18.42 -6.26
N THR A 359 9.82 -17.10 -6.34
CA THR A 359 10.29 -16.37 -7.51
C THR A 359 11.17 -15.18 -7.14
N THR A 360 12.32 -15.49 -6.54
CA THR A 360 13.19 -14.53 -5.82
C THR A 360 14.23 -13.78 -6.66
N LEU A 361 14.52 -14.16 -7.91
CA LEU A 361 15.57 -13.52 -8.73
C LEU A 361 15.01 -12.89 -10.01
N ALA A 362 15.00 -11.56 -10.06
CA ALA A 362 14.65 -10.81 -11.26
C ALA A 362 15.34 -9.44 -11.31
N PRO A 363 15.51 -8.84 -12.51
CA PRO A 363 15.90 -7.45 -12.63
C PRO A 363 14.94 -6.54 -11.84
N LYS A 364 15.51 -5.67 -11.00
CA LYS A 364 14.77 -4.68 -10.23
C LYS A 364 14.89 -3.31 -10.89
N LEU A 365 13.76 -2.68 -11.17
CA LEU A 365 13.70 -1.25 -11.49
C LEU A 365 13.29 -0.50 -10.23
N ASP A 366 14.22 0.26 -9.69
CA ASP A 366 13.94 1.26 -8.67
C ASP A 366 13.82 2.63 -9.35
N VAL A 367 12.60 3.16 -9.41
CA VAL A 367 12.34 4.48 -10.01
C VAL A 367 12.81 5.56 -9.05
N GLU A 368 13.92 6.20 -9.38
CA GLU A 368 14.34 7.41 -8.69
C GLU A 368 13.42 8.58 -9.06
N LEU A 369 12.70 9.10 -8.09
CA LEU A 369 11.95 10.34 -8.26
C LEU A 369 12.92 11.52 -8.15
N GLY A 370 13.64 11.80 -9.24
CA GLY A 370 14.39 13.05 -9.40
C GLY A 370 13.44 14.25 -9.36
N ALA A 371 13.96 15.44 -9.02
CA ALA A 371 13.24 16.73 -9.00
C ALA A 371 12.79 17.22 -10.41
N GLY A 372 12.26 16.31 -11.24
CA GLY A 372 11.99 16.45 -12.67
C GLY A 372 10.63 17.05 -13.04
N ILE A 373 9.99 17.80 -12.14
CA ILE A 373 8.89 18.72 -12.51
C ILE A 373 9.35 20.19 -12.46
N ALA A 374 10.61 20.46 -12.10
CA ALA A 374 11.18 21.80 -12.16
C ALA A 374 12.00 22.00 -13.44
N SER A 375 11.38 21.94 -14.62
CA SER A 375 11.94 22.66 -15.78
C SER A 375 11.73 24.16 -15.55
N GLY A 376 12.59 24.72 -14.70
CA GLY A 376 12.58 26.14 -14.37
C GLY A 376 12.76 26.50 -12.90
N ARG A 377 13.64 25.84 -12.13
CA ARG A 377 14.26 26.51 -10.97
C ARG A 377 15.74 26.14 -10.89
N ALA A 378 16.56 27.18 -10.91
CA ALA A 378 17.99 27.14 -10.71
C ALA A 378 18.37 26.33 -9.47
N ALA A 379 19.60 25.79 -9.49
CA ALA A 379 20.26 25.12 -8.37
C ALA A 379 19.95 25.82 -7.03
N ALA A 380 19.01 25.25 -6.28
CA ALA A 380 18.79 25.65 -4.92
C ALA A 380 19.90 25.00 -4.10
N SER A 381 20.81 25.83 -3.61
CA SER A 381 21.55 25.56 -2.36
C SER A 381 20.60 24.96 -1.33
N ALA A 382 21.10 24.11 -0.42
CA ALA A 382 20.37 23.56 0.73
C ALA A 382 19.75 24.68 1.60
N ALA A 383 18.62 25.22 1.17
CA ALA A 383 17.95 26.39 1.70
C ALA A 383 16.66 25.95 2.38
N ASP A 384 16.54 26.36 3.64
CA ASP A 384 15.32 26.48 4.45
C ASP A 384 14.19 25.50 4.09
N VAL A 385 14.35 24.24 4.53
CA VAL A 385 13.22 23.34 4.66
C VAL A 385 12.27 24.03 5.64
N GLY A 386 11.13 24.56 5.15
CA GLY A 386 10.21 25.36 5.95
C GLY A 386 9.70 24.63 7.20
N SER A 387 8.81 25.25 7.98
CA SER A 387 8.29 24.62 9.19
C SER A 387 7.26 23.52 8.90
N PRO A 388 7.20 22.43 9.68
CA PRO A 388 6.13 21.44 9.59
C PRO A 388 4.75 22.06 9.73
N THR A 389 3.82 21.66 8.85
CA THR A 389 2.42 22.12 8.85
C THR A 389 1.51 21.22 9.68
N CYS A 390 1.88 19.96 9.90
CA CYS A 390 1.14 19.06 10.79
C CYS A 390 1.50 19.32 12.25
N ALA A 391 0.47 19.42 13.11
CA ALA A 391 0.62 19.93 14.48
C ALA A 391 1.34 18.98 15.43
N ILE A 392 1.23 17.67 15.24
CA ILE A 392 1.83 16.67 16.13
C ILE A 392 3.09 16.09 15.47
N PRO A 393 4.28 16.25 16.06
CA PRO A 393 5.50 15.73 15.45
C PRO A 393 5.51 14.21 15.37
N ARG A 394 6.08 13.68 14.28
CA ARG A 394 6.18 12.24 14.04
C ARG A 394 7.16 11.53 14.97
N ASN A 395 8.36 12.09 15.15
CA ASN A 395 9.47 11.47 15.90
C ASN A 395 9.66 12.07 17.31
N ASP A 396 8.59 12.57 17.94
CA ASP A 396 8.64 13.01 19.34
C ASP A 396 8.47 11.79 20.27
N PRO A 397 9.39 11.52 21.21
CA PRO A 397 9.24 10.44 22.20
C PRO A 397 8.01 10.56 23.09
N ARG A 398 7.37 11.73 23.17
CA ARG A 398 6.09 11.91 23.87
C ARG A 398 4.87 11.49 23.04
N VAL A 399 5.07 11.19 21.76
CA VAL A 399 4.01 10.83 20.81
C VAL A 399 4.26 9.40 20.36
N GLN A 400 3.79 8.47 21.17
CA GLN A 400 3.93 7.05 20.91
C GLN A 400 2.59 6.31 21.11
N PRO A 401 1.66 6.37 20.13
CA PRO A 401 0.41 5.63 20.23
C PRO A 401 0.61 4.14 20.43
N LEU A 402 -0.26 3.53 21.24
CA LEU A 402 -0.44 2.08 21.30
C LEU A 402 -1.11 1.58 20.01
N GLN A 403 -0.55 0.54 19.41
CA GLN A 403 -1.24 -0.21 18.38
C GLN A 403 -2.29 -1.13 19.03
N PRO A 404 -3.60 -0.93 18.80
CA PRO A 404 -4.64 -1.76 19.40
C PRO A 404 -4.69 -3.15 18.76
N SER A 405 -5.19 -4.14 19.52
CA SER A 405 -5.63 -5.41 18.96
C SER A 405 -7.05 -5.27 18.36
N PRO A 406 -7.43 -6.11 17.36
CA PRO A 406 -8.73 -5.97 16.67
C PRO A 406 -9.95 -5.92 17.59
N ASP A 407 -9.94 -6.73 18.66
CA ASP A 407 -10.99 -6.77 19.67
C ASP A 407 -11.11 -5.47 20.49
N MET A 408 -10.00 -4.79 20.76
CA MET A 408 -10.02 -3.45 21.35
C MET A 408 -10.68 -2.43 20.42
N VAL A 409 -10.48 -2.56 19.11
CA VAL A 409 -11.08 -1.68 18.10
C VAL A 409 -12.59 -1.94 18.00
N GLU A 410 -13.00 -3.21 17.87
CA GLU A 410 -14.42 -3.58 17.85
C GLU A 410 -15.14 -3.13 19.12
N TRP A 411 -14.54 -3.37 20.29
CA TRP A 411 -15.06 -2.86 21.56
C TRP A 411 -15.23 -1.34 21.51
N ALA A 412 -14.19 -0.59 21.10
CA ALA A 412 -14.23 0.86 21.11
C ALA A 412 -15.32 1.40 20.17
N VAL A 413 -15.50 0.80 18.98
CA VAL A 413 -16.60 1.15 18.07
C VAL A 413 -17.96 0.83 18.72
N ASN A 414 -18.14 -0.38 19.25
CA ASN A 414 -19.40 -0.81 19.89
C ASN A 414 -19.78 0.13 21.05
N GLN A 415 -18.82 0.62 21.84
CA GLN A 415 -19.09 1.60 22.88
C GLN A 415 -19.35 3.01 22.29
N ALA A 416 -18.55 3.44 21.31
CA ALA A 416 -18.61 4.80 20.77
C ALA A 416 -19.94 5.11 20.08
N VAL A 417 -20.43 4.20 19.21
CA VAL A 417 -21.69 4.43 18.47
C VAL A 417 -22.93 4.47 19.37
N HIS A 418 -22.80 3.99 20.62
CA HIS A 418 -23.83 4.07 21.67
C HIS A 418 -23.60 5.19 22.68
N GLY A 419 -22.55 6.00 22.53
CA GLY A 419 -22.22 7.08 23.48
C GLY A 419 -21.73 6.57 24.84
N ARG A 420 -21.08 5.40 24.86
CA ARG A 420 -20.65 4.67 26.07
C ARG A 420 -19.14 4.48 26.18
N LEU A 421 -18.34 5.10 25.30
CA LEU A 421 -16.88 5.05 25.36
C LEU A 421 -16.34 5.99 26.46
N ASN A 422 -16.71 5.65 27.69
CA ASN A 422 -16.47 6.43 28.90
C ASN A 422 -15.26 5.92 29.69
N VAL A 423 -14.35 5.18 29.03
CA VAL A 423 -13.11 4.74 29.66
C VAL A 423 -12.29 5.96 30.06
N THR A 424 -11.87 6.01 31.32
CA THR A 424 -11.05 7.11 31.82
C THR A 424 -9.58 6.81 31.56
N ARG A 425 -8.95 7.64 30.74
CA ARG A 425 -7.50 7.71 30.63
C ARG A 425 -6.96 8.51 31.82
N PRO A 426 -6.04 7.96 32.62
CA PRO A 426 -5.42 8.70 33.71
C PRO A 426 -4.59 9.86 33.18
N ALA A 427 -4.24 10.80 34.07
CA ALA A 427 -3.28 11.85 33.73
C ALA A 427 -1.96 11.20 33.25
N ASN A 428 -1.39 11.77 32.20
CA ASN A 428 -0.19 11.27 31.53
C ASN A 428 -0.33 9.84 30.98
N TYR A 429 -1.54 9.45 30.53
CA TYR A 429 -1.76 8.20 29.79
C TYR A 429 -0.77 8.08 28.61
N LEU A 430 -0.14 6.91 28.48
CA LEU A 430 0.97 6.63 27.54
C LEU A 430 2.11 7.66 27.58
N LYS A 431 2.30 8.35 28.72
CA LYS A 431 3.32 9.39 28.92
C LYS A 431 3.20 10.58 27.95
N ALA A 432 2.01 10.81 27.40
CA ALA A 432 1.77 11.84 26.39
C ALA A 432 1.70 13.27 26.93
N GLY A 433 1.89 13.48 28.24
CA GLY A 433 1.82 14.80 28.89
C GLY A 433 0.41 15.38 29.00
N LEU A 434 -0.64 14.57 28.78
CA LEU A 434 -2.03 15.00 28.79
C LEU A 434 -2.64 14.96 30.21
N PRO A 435 -3.62 15.83 30.52
CA PRO A 435 -4.46 15.66 31.72
C PRO A 435 -5.26 14.36 31.64
N ALA A 436 -5.94 13.97 32.72
CA ALA A 436 -6.88 12.85 32.66
C ALA A 436 -8.07 13.22 31.75
N TYR A 437 -8.56 12.26 30.95
CA TYR A 437 -9.66 12.50 30.03
C TYR A 437 -10.45 11.22 29.73
N GLN A 438 -11.63 11.38 29.13
CA GLN A 438 -12.38 10.28 28.50
C GLN A 438 -12.44 10.54 26.98
N PRO A 439 -12.28 9.54 26.11
CA PRO A 439 -12.37 9.73 24.66
C PRO A 439 -13.64 10.47 24.23
N GLN A 440 -14.82 10.03 24.69
CA GLN A 440 -16.08 10.73 24.43
C GLN A 440 -16.34 11.96 25.32
N GLY A 441 -15.49 12.21 26.32
CA GLY A 441 -15.45 13.51 26.99
C GLY A 441 -14.75 14.57 26.15
N LEU A 442 -13.64 14.21 25.48
CA LEU A 442 -12.91 15.10 24.56
C LEU A 442 -13.59 15.26 23.21
N PHE A 443 -14.24 14.20 22.74
CA PHE A 443 -14.96 14.14 21.48
C PHE A 443 -16.40 13.65 21.73
N PRO A 444 -17.28 14.52 22.29
CA PRO A 444 -18.67 14.15 22.54
C PRO A 444 -19.36 13.61 21.30
N LEU A 445 -20.12 12.52 21.44
CA LEU A 445 -20.86 11.92 20.34
C LEU A 445 -21.89 12.92 19.80
N ARG A 446 -21.73 13.30 18.53
CA ARG A 446 -22.69 14.15 17.84
C ARG A 446 -24.01 13.40 17.63
N GLN A 447 -25.11 14.13 17.70
CA GLN A 447 -26.44 13.57 17.42
C GLN A 447 -26.67 13.52 15.91
N LEU A 448 -27.33 12.45 15.45
CA LEU A 448 -27.80 12.36 14.07
C LEU A 448 -29.04 13.22 13.88
N VAL A 449 -29.07 13.96 12.78
CA VAL A 449 -30.29 14.59 12.28
C VAL A 449 -31.27 13.49 11.90
N GLY A 450 -32.46 13.51 12.51
CA GLY A 450 -33.46 12.45 12.40
C GLY A 450 -33.42 11.40 13.52
N GLY A 451 -32.44 11.47 14.43
CA GLY A 451 -32.26 10.48 15.50
C GLY A 451 -31.55 9.20 15.03
N GLY A 452 -31.46 8.20 15.91
CA GLY A 452 -30.77 6.93 15.63
C GLY A 452 -29.26 6.97 15.92
N ARG A 453 -28.50 6.03 15.34
CA ARG A 453 -27.04 5.88 15.53
C ARG A 453 -26.38 5.29 14.28
N VAL A 454 -25.05 5.41 14.21
CA VAL A 454 -24.24 4.71 13.21
C VAL A 454 -24.19 3.22 13.56
N PRO A 455 -24.49 2.28 12.65
CA PRO A 455 -24.23 0.86 12.86
C PRO A 455 -22.72 0.61 13.06
N ALA A 456 -22.35 -0.14 14.10
CA ALA A 456 -20.94 -0.43 14.41
C ALA A 456 -20.15 -0.93 13.19
N GLN A 457 -20.75 -1.80 12.37
CA GLN A 457 -20.13 -2.37 11.17
C GLN A 457 -19.66 -1.32 10.16
N ILE A 458 -20.38 -0.21 9.99
CA ILE A 458 -19.98 0.87 9.07
C ILE A 458 -18.69 1.52 9.55
N MET A 459 -18.61 1.86 10.84
CA MET A 459 -17.41 2.47 11.39
C MET A 459 -16.23 1.49 11.37
N LEU A 460 -16.45 0.20 11.68
CA LEU A 460 -15.42 -0.83 11.59
C LEU A 460 -14.85 -0.97 10.17
N ALA A 461 -15.71 -0.99 9.16
CA ALA A 461 -15.32 -1.06 7.76
C ALA A 461 -14.56 0.20 7.29
N VAL A 462 -14.93 1.40 7.79
CA VAL A 462 -14.15 2.63 7.56
C VAL A 462 -12.75 2.49 8.15
N LEU A 463 -12.61 2.07 9.41
CA LEU A 463 -11.29 1.88 10.03
C LEU A 463 -10.46 0.80 9.31
N ALA A 464 -11.12 -0.25 8.82
CA ALA A 464 -10.49 -1.31 8.03
C ALA A 464 -9.93 -0.76 6.70
N GLN A 465 -10.71 0.06 5.99
CA GLN A 465 -10.31 0.64 4.71
C GLN A 465 -9.25 1.73 4.84
N GLU A 466 -9.36 2.58 5.86
CA GLU A 466 -8.47 3.73 6.05
C GLU A 466 -7.06 3.30 6.48
N THR A 467 -6.99 2.39 7.45
CA THR A 467 -5.72 2.08 8.13
C THR A 467 -5.56 0.62 8.50
N ASN A 468 -6.39 -0.29 7.99
CA ASN A 468 -6.34 -1.70 8.38
C ASN A 468 -6.34 -1.84 9.92
N LEU A 469 -7.15 -1.02 10.60
CA LEU A 469 -7.27 -0.92 12.05
C LEU A 469 -5.99 -0.45 12.80
N SER A 470 -5.12 0.32 12.14
CA SER A 470 -3.83 0.74 12.71
C SER A 470 -3.87 2.16 13.26
N GLN A 471 -3.46 2.34 14.53
CA GLN A 471 -3.30 3.66 15.14
C GLN A 471 -1.85 4.13 15.09
N ALA A 472 -0.92 3.21 15.32
CA ALA A 472 0.50 3.46 15.18
C ALA A 472 0.94 3.15 13.75
N SER A 473 2.15 3.57 13.39
CA SER A 473 2.72 3.31 12.08
C SER A 473 2.71 1.81 11.76
N TRP A 474 2.70 1.45 10.48
CA TRP A 474 2.71 0.07 9.98
C TRP A 474 3.89 -0.80 10.44
N ARG A 475 4.87 -0.21 11.12
CA ARG A 475 6.03 -0.87 11.72
C ARG A 475 5.77 -1.36 13.15
N VAL A 476 4.60 -1.05 13.73
CA VAL A 476 4.25 -1.34 15.12
C VAL A 476 3.18 -2.43 15.16
N VAL A 477 3.37 -3.41 16.04
CA VAL A 477 2.44 -4.54 16.21
C VAL A 477 1.53 -4.35 17.43
N PRO A 478 0.35 -5.02 17.49
CA PRO A 478 -0.55 -4.93 18.63
C PRO A 478 0.14 -5.12 19.99
N GLY A 479 -0.09 -4.19 20.91
CA GLY A 479 0.55 -4.19 22.23
C GLY A 479 1.75 -3.26 22.36
N ASP A 480 2.42 -2.95 21.26
CA ASP A 480 3.54 -2.03 21.25
C ASP A 480 3.10 -0.62 20.90
N THR A 481 3.99 0.31 21.18
CA THR A 481 3.83 1.71 20.85
C THR A 481 4.81 2.09 19.75
N GLY A 482 4.69 3.26 19.14
CA GLY A 482 5.71 3.74 18.22
C GLY A 482 5.25 5.00 17.52
N ASN A 483 5.86 5.35 16.37
CA ASN A 483 5.43 6.55 15.65
C ASN A 483 3.91 6.55 15.37
N PRO A 484 3.26 7.72 15.41
CA PRO A 484 1.88 7.84 14.95
C PRO A 484 1.76 7.48 13.47
N LEU A 485 0.64 6.87 13.10
CA LEU A 485 0.26 6.73 11.70
C LEU A 485 -0.17 8.09 11.16
N ILE A 486 0.54 8.60 10.15
CA ILE A 486 0.26 9.90 9.53
C ILE A 486 0.22 9.72 8.01
N ALA A 487 -0.79 10.29 7.34
CA ALA A 487 -0.97 10.20 5.90
C ALA A 487 0.26 10.72 5.11
N SER A 488 0.73 11.93 5.39
CA SER A 488 1.94 12.53 4.82
C SER A 488 2.45 13.70 5.68
N TYR A 489 3.38 13.42 6.59
CA TYR A 489 3.94 14.44 7.50
C TYR A 489 4.91 15.42 6.82
N TYR A 490 5.70 14.95 5.86
CA TYR A 490 6.75 15.75 5.20
C TYR A 490 6.31 16.33 3.85
N GLY A 491 5.11 15.97 3.36
CA GLY A 491 4.59 16.40 2.07
C GLY A 491 5.52 16.01 0.91
N ASN A 492 6.30 14.96 1.13
CA ASN A 492 7.37 14.54 0.25
C ASN A 492 6.87 13.72 -0.94
N HIS A 493 5.54 13.54 -1.08
CA HIS A 493 4.91 12.60 -2.00
C HIS A 493 5.64 11.26 -1.98
N ASP A 494 5.90 10.84 -0.74
CA ASP A 494 6.67 9.70 -0.28
C ASP A 494 8.18 9.70 -0.57
N ASN A 495 8.75 10.58 -1.41
CA ASN A 495 10.20 10.72 -1.69
C ASN A 495 11.07 11.06 -0.46
N LEU A 496 11.92 10.14 0.00
CA LEU A 496 12.79 10.32 1.17
C LEU A 496 13.85 11.44 1.06
N ASP A 497 14.12 11.97 -0.14
CA ASP A 497 15.13 13.03 -0.36
C ASP A 497 14.50 14.43 -0.60
N VAL A 498 13.18 14.55 -0.43
CA VAL A 498 12.38 15.76 -0.60
C VAL A 498 11.57 16.03 0.66
N ILE A 499 11.38 17.32 0.99
CA ILE A 499 10.40 17.78 1.98
C ILE A 499 9.69 18.97 1.35
N ASP A 500 8.35 18.94 1.32
CA ASP A 500 7.50 20.05 0.91
C ASP A 500 6.31 20.13 1.86
N TYR A 501 6.44 20.90 2.93
CA TYR A 501 5.38 21.01 3.92
C TYR A 501 4.08 21.64 3.41
N SER A 502 4.08 22.25 2.22
CA SER A 502 2.84 22.74 1.58
C SER A 502 1.98 21.61 0.99
N LYS A 503 2.57 20.41 0.84
CA LYS A 503 1.95 19.22 0.26
C LYS A 503 1.63 18.13 1.28
N THR A 504 1.66 18.46 2.57
CA THR A 504 1.36 17.50 3.63
C THR A 504 -0.10 17.10 3.64
N ASP A 505 -0.34 15.89 4.11
CA ASP A 505 -1.64 15.39 4.52
C ASP A 505 -1.54 15.03 6.00
N CYS A 506 -2.22 15.80 6.84
CA CYS A 506 -2.15 15.68 8.29
C CYS A 506 -3.24 14.75 8.84
N GLY A 507 -3.63 13.71 8.10
CA GLY A 507 -4.50 12.63 8.60
C GLY A 507 -3.78 11.73 9.60
N TYR A 508 -4.27 11.69 10.85
CA TYR A 508 -3.67 10.90 11.94
C TYR A 508 -4.50 9.66 12.29
N GLY A 509 -3.80 8.58 12.61
CA GLY A 509 -4.31 7.42 13.34
C GLY A 509 -5.41 6.64 12.62
N ILE A 510 -6.10 5.80 13.38
CA ILE A 510 -6.96 4.71 12.89
C ILE A 510 -8.11 5.18 11.99
N GLY A 511 -8.67 6.36 12.24
CA GLY A 511 -9.72 6.99 11.44
C GLY A 511 -9.22 8.09 10.50
N GLN A 512 -7.90 8.23 10.29
CA GLN A 512 -7.31 9.25 9.40
C GLN A 512 -7.87 10.68 9.61
N VAL A 513 -8.02 11.09 10.87
CA VAL A 513 -8.56 12.40 11.23
C VAL A 513 -7.62 13.50 10.74
N THR A 514 -8.10 14.30 9.77
CA THR A 514 -7.27 15.27 9.02
C THR A 514 -7.61 16.71 9.36
N ASP A 515 -8.89 17.08 9.27
CA ASP A 515 -9.37 18.42 9.60
C ASP A 515 -9.05 18.75 11.07
N GLY A 516 -8.50 19.93 11.33
CA GLY A 516 -8.09 20.34 12.68
C GLY A 516 -6.68 19.94 13.10
N MET A 517 -5.98 19.08 12.34
CA MET A 517 -4.66 18.55 12.71
C MET A 517 -3.46 19.35 12.20
N ARG A 518 -3.70 20.48 11.50
CA ARG A 518 -2.66 21.44 11.11
C ARG A 518 -2.36 22.46 12.21
N VAL A 519 -1.14 23.00 12.21
CA VAL A 519 -0.64 23.98 13.20
C VAL A 519 -1.48 25.26 13.26
N ASP A 520 -2.01 25.69 12.12
CA ASP A 520 -2.80 26.91 11.93
C ASP A 520 -4.30 26.70 12.14
N SER A 521 -4.75 25.45 12.36
CA SER A 521 -6.16 25.17 12.59
C SER A 521 -6.59 25.43 14.03
N ASN A 522 -7.81 25.96 14.16
CA ASN A 522 -8.49 26.23 15.44
C ASN A 522 -9.65 25.25 15.72
N VAL A 523 -9.83 24.21 14.89
CA VAL A 523 -10.92 23.23 15.05
C VAL A 523 -10.71 22.36 16.30
N PHE A 524 -9.47 21.97 16.58
CA PHE A 524 -9.10 21.18 17.76
C PHE A 524 -8.12 21.93 18.66
N THR A 525 -8.30 21.77 19.96
CA THR A 525 -7.31 22.18 20.97
C THR A 525 -6.04 21.33 20.88
N ASP A 526 -4.91 21.80 21.46
CA ASP A 526 -3.68 20.99 21.53
C ASP A 526 -3.90 19.63 22.21
N THR A 527 -4.65 19.61 23.31
CA THR A 527 -5.05 18.39 24.01
C THR A 527 -5.79 17.42 23.09
N GLN A 528 -6.76 17.90 22.31
CA GLN A 528 -7.50 17.07 21.36
C GLN A 528 -6.60 16.54 20.25
N ARG A 529 -5.76 17.39 19.64
CA ARG A 529 -4.82 16.95 18.59
C ARG A 529 -3.87 15.87 19.09
N ARG A 530 -3.30 16.05 20.29
CA ARG A 530 -2.42 15.05 20.91
C ARG A 530 -3.18 13.76 21.22
N ALA A 531 -4.38 13.83 21.78
CA ALA A 531 -5.21 12.65 22.06
C ALA A 531 -5.54 11.87 20.77
N ILE A 532 -5.90 12.57 19.67
CA ILE A 532 -6.11 11.97 18.34
C ILE A 532 -4.87 11.21 17.86
N ALA A 533 -3.67 11.74 18.10
CA ALA A 533 -2.43 11.12 17.65
C ALA A 533 -2.02 9.90 18.51
N VAL A 534 -2.26 9.91 19.83
CA VAL A 534 -1.73 8.89 20.76
C VAL A 534 -2.73 7.84 21.25
N ASP A 535 -4.03 8.11 21.20
CA ASP A 535 -5.06 7.22 21.75
C ASP A 535 -6.05 6.79 20.66
N TYR A 536 -6.02 5.50 20.33
CA TYR A 536 -6.87 4.91 19.29
C TYR A 536 -8.37 5.15 19.57
N ALA A 537 -8.79 5.15 20.83
CA ALA A 537 -10.18 5.36 21.22
C ALA A 537 -10.61 6.82 21.03
N ALA A 538 -9.70 7.77 21.28
CA ALA A 538 -9.94 9.19 21.04
C ALA A 538 -9.97 9.52 19.54
N ASN A 539 -9.05 8.94 18.77
CA ASN A 539 -9.02 9.05 17.32
C ASN A 539 -10.32 8.51 16.68
N LEU A 540 -10.74 7.30 17.08
CA LEU A 540 -11.98 6.69 16.64
C LEU A 540 -13.20 7.55 16.98
N ALA A 541 -13.29 8.11 18.19
CA ALA A 541 -14.40 8.99 18.58
C ALA A 541 -14.45 10.27 17.71
N ALA A 542 -13.30 10.85 17.37
CA ALA A 542 -13.22 11.97 16.44
C ALA A 542 -13.62 11.56 15.01
N GLY A 543 -13.12 10.42 14.52
CA GLY A 543 -13.47 9.86 13.21
C GLY A 543 -14.97 9.54 13.06
N LEU A 544 -15.58 8.99 14.11
CA LEU A 544 -17.02 8.73 14.16
C LEU A 544 -17.83 10.03 14.03
N ASN A 545 -17.39 11.11 14.67
CA ASN A 545 -18.02 12.42 14.56
C ASN A 545 -17.92 13.02 13.14
N ILE A 546 -16.84 12.73 12.40
CA ILE A 546 -16.73 13.11 10.98
C ILE A 546 -17.79 12.37 10.15
N LEU A 547 -17.95 11.06 10.35
CA LEU A 547 -18.97 10.28 9.63
C LEU A 547 -20.40 10.77 9.95
N ILE A 548 -20.68 11.06 11.22
CA ILE A 548 -21.95 11.67 11.66
C ILE A 548 -22.14 13.04 11.02
N GLU A 549 -21.08 13.84 10.91
CA GLU A 549 -21.15 15.13 10.23
C GLU A 549 -21.51 14.97 8.74
N LYS A 550 -20.95 14.00 8.03
CA LYS A 550 -21.30 13.75 6.62
C LYS A 550 -22.77 13.33 6.47
N TRP A 551 -23.25 12.45 7.34
CA TRP A 551 -24.69 12.13 7.41
C TRP A 551 -25.54 13.38 7.63
N ASN A 552 -25.17 14.19 8.62
CA ASN A 552 -25.91 15.38 9.00
C ASN A 552 -25.91 16.45 7.90
N GLN A 553 -24.77 16.70 7.25
CA GLN A 553 -24.66 17.65 6.14
C GLN A 553 -25.70 17.35 5.05
N MET A 554 -25.83 16.08 4.65
CA MET A 554 -26.84 15.67 3.68
C MET A 554 -28.26 15.77 4.23
N ASN A 555 -28.48 15.45 5.51
CA ASN A 555 -29.79 15.41 6.13
C ASN A 555 -30.35 16.80 6.52
N THR A 556 -29.51 17.82 6.62
CA THR A 556 -29.90 19.22 6.88
C THR A 556 -30.27 20.00 5.64
N GLU A 557 -29.98 19.46 4.46
CA GLU A 557 -30.40 20.09 3.20
C GLU A 557 -31.92 20.21 3.10
N LEU A 558 -32.38 21.18 2.30
CA LEU A 558 -33.80 21.28 1.96
C LEU A 558 -34.26 19.97 1.31
N ASN A 559 -35.50 19.56 1.56
CA ASN A 559 -36.03 18.28 1.05
C ASN A 559 -35.86 18.08 -0.47
N ALA A 560 -35.86 19.16 -1.26
CA ALA A 560 -35.63 19.11 -2.70
C ALA A 560 -34.17 18.81 -3.12
N TYR A 561 -33.19 18.99 -2.22
CA TYR A 561 -31.75 18.84 -2.45
C TYR A 561 -31.11 17.76 -1.57
N LYS A 562 -31.87 17.23 -0.62
CA LYS A 562 -31.46 16.20 0.32
C LYS A 562 -30.96 14.94 -0.40
N SER A 563 -29.79 14.46 0.01
CA SER A 563 -29.19 13.24 -0.53
C SER A 563 -29.37 12.09 0.47
N TYR A 564 -29.95 10.97 0.05
CA TYR A 564 -30.17 9.83 0.94
C TYR A 564 -30.39 8.51 0.19
N MET A 565 -30.19 7.42 0.93
CA MET A 565 -30.40 6.05 0.48
C MET A 565 -31.70 5.47 1.05
N ASN A 566 -32.40 4.67 0.25
CA ASN A 566 -33.60 3.91 0.61
C ASN A 566 -34.61 4.74 1.43
N ASN A 567 -34.91 4.31 2.67
CA ASN A 567 -35.84 5.00 3.57
C ASN A 567 -35.16 6.04 4.50
N ASN A 568 -33.85 6.32 4.32
CA ASN A 568 -33.06 7.25 5.12
C ASN A 568 -33.06 6.96 6.64
N ASP A 569 -33.36 5.73 7.04
CA ASP A 569 -33.30 5.29 8.42
C ASP A 569 -31.88 4.82 8.76
N PRO A 570 -31.17 5.47 9.72
CA PRO A 570 -29.78 5.15 10.03
C PRO A 570 -29.58 3.76 10.65
N THR A 571 -30.65 3.05 11.01
CA THR A 571 -30.59 1.67 11.52
C THR A 571 -30.03 0.68 10.49
N TRP A 572 -30.19 0.95 9.20
CA TRP A 572 -29.79 0.06 8.11
C TRP A 572 -28.40 0.38 7.61
N VAL A 573 -27.54 -0.65 7.51
CA VAL A 573 -26.15 -0.54 7.03
C VAL A 573 -26.10 0.11 5.64
N GLU A 574 -26.93 -0.35 4.71
CA GLU A 574 -26.97 0.11 3.32
C GLU A 574 -27.28 1.60 3.19
N ASN A 575 -27.98 2.20 4.17
CA ASN A 575 -28.33 3.61 4.13
C ASN A 575 -27.12 4.54 4.31
N TRP A 576 -25.98 4.02 4.78
CA TRP A 576 -24.76 4.78 5.01
C TRP A 576 -23.88 4.94 3.76
N PHE A 577 -24.25 4.35 2.63
CA PHE A 577 -23.44 4.37 1.38
C PHE A 577 -22.99 5.78 0.96
N LEU A 578 -23.90 6.76 0.97
CA LEU A 578 -23.57 8.15 0.63
C LEU A 578 -22.72 8.85 1.70
N ALA A 579 -22.90 8.50 2.98
CA ALA A 579 -22.14 9.10 4.07
C ALA A 579 -20.67 8.65 4.04
N VAL A 580 -20.41 7.38 3.72
CA VAL A 580 -19.05 6.86 3.57
C VAL A 580 -18.38 7.33 2.27
N TRP A 581 -19.15 7.57 1.21
CA TRP A 581 -18.66 8.27 0.02
C TRP A 581 -18.21 9.69 0.38
N ALA A 582 -19.05 10.46 1.07
CA ALA A 582 -18.71 11.81 1.53
C ALA A 582 -17.61 11.83 2.61
N TYR A 583 -17.36 10.73 3.31
CA TYR A 583 -16.23 10.60 4.23
C TYR A 583 -14.90 10.71 3.48
N ASN A 584 -14.79 10.05 2.32
CA ASN A 584 -13.58 10.05 1.50
C ASN A 584 -13.41 11.32 0.68
N SER A 585 -14.44 11.76 -0.03
CA SER A 585 -14.34 12.86 -1.01
C SER A 585 -15.05 14.16 -0.61
N GLY A 586 -15.68 14.21 0.57
CA GLY A 586 -16.46 15.35 1.04
C GLY A 586 -17.90 15.42 0.50
N TYR A 587 -18.68 16.34 1.07
CA TYR A 587 -20.02 16.74 0.62
C TYR A 587 -20.02 18.26 0.37
N TYR A 588 -20.63 18.69 -0.72
CA TYR A 588 -20.70 20.09 -1.14
C TYR A 588 -22.14 20.62 -1.00
N PRO A 589 -22.42 21.48 0.00
CA PRO A 589 -23.78 21.96 0.26
C PRO A 589 -24.39 22.81 -0.86
N TYR A 590 -25.72 22.79 -0.96
CA TYR A 590 -26.47 23.54 -1.97
C TYR A 590 -26.38 25.05 -1.79
N ASP A 591 -26.37 25.54 -0.55
CA ASP A 591 -26.33 26.97 -0.22
C ASP A 591 -25.03 27.67 -0.65
N ARG A 592 -23.95 26.90 -0.81
CA ARG A 592 -22.63 27.34 -1.29
C ARG A 592 -22.38 27.09 -2.78
N ARG A 593 -23.35 26.57 -3.52
CA ARG A 593 -23.18 26.20 -4.94
C ARG A 593 -22.70 27.35 -5.83
N ASN A 594 -23.05 28.60 -5.50
CA ASN A 594 -22.67 29.78 -6.30
C ASN A 594 -21.26 30.31 -5.99
N THR A 595 -20.47 29.61 -5.17
CA THR A 595 -19.06 29.95 -4.95
C THR A 595 -18.21 29.58 -6.16
N ASP A 596 -17.03 30.22 -6.30
CA ASP A 596 -16.05 29.90 -7.34
C ASP A 596 -15.59 28.43 -7.28
N LEU A 597 -15.64 27.84 -6.09
CA LEU A 597 -15.34 26.43 -5.84
C LEU A 597 -16.47 25.50 -6.29
N GLN A 598 -17.72 25.94 -6.44
CA GLN A 598 -18.81 25.02 -6.76
C GLN A 598 -19.42 25.27 -8.12
N LYS A 599 -19.32 26.49 -8.68
CA LYS A 599 -19.75 26.84 -10.05
C LYS A 599 -21.18 26.35 -10.39
N GLY A 600 -22.07 26.30 -9.41
CA GLY A 600 -23.46 25.85 -9.53
C GLY A 600 -23.70 24.38 -9.13
N TYR A 601 -22.65 23.59 -8.93
CA TYR A 601 -22.73 22.17 -8.55
C TYR A 601 -22.80 21.96 -7.03
N PHE A 602 -23.48 20.90 -6.59
CA PHE A 602 -23.62 20.53 -5.18
C PHE A 602 -23.90 19.03 -5.07
N GLY A 603 -23.68 18.46 -3.87
CA GLY A 603 -23.81 17.04 -3.61
C GLY A 603 -22.47 16.33 -3.41
N ILE A 604 -22.35 15.09 -3.89
CA ILE A 604 -21.17 14.24 -3.73
C ILE A 604 -20.51 13.96 -5.09
N GLY A 605 -19.18 14.04 -5.16
CA GLY A 605 -18.39 14.10 -6.41
C GLY A 605 -18.33 12.83 -7.27
N TRP A 606 -18.09 13.00 -8.57
CA TRP A 606 -18.14 11.96 -9.62
C TRP A 606 -17.10 10.83 -9.47
N PHE A 607 -15.91 11.14 -8.94
CA PHE A 607 -14.82 10.18 -8.79
C PHE A 607 -15.21 8.84 -8.15
N ASN A 608 -16.05 8.88 -7.12
CA ASN A 608 -16.49 7.72 -6.35
C ASN A 608 -17.88 7.21 -6.78
N ASN A 609 -18.40 7.70 -7.92
CA ASN A 609 -19.67 7.22 -8.48
C ASN A 609 -19.46 5.81 -9.09
N PRO A 610 -20.24 4.80 -8.69
CA PRO A 610 -20.15 3.46 -9.28
C PRO A 610 -20.35 3.42 -10.81
N ALA A 611 -21.01 4.41 -11.41
CA ALA A 611 -21.17 4.55 -12.86
C ALA A 611 -19.94 5.13 -13.57
N ASN A 612 -18.93 5.60 -12.84
CA ASN A 612 -17.72 6.18 -13.42
C ASN A 612 -16.95 5.12 -14.21
N PRO A 613 -16.71 5.32 -15.53
CA PRO A 613 -16.07 4.31 -16.39
C PRO A 613 -14.60 4.05 -16.06
N ARG A 614 -14.03 4.77 -15.09
CA ARG A 614 -12.78 4.43 -14.41
C ARG A 614 -12.83 3.07 -13.72
N TYR A 615 -14.00 2.64 -13.24
CA TYR A 615 -14.19 1.33 -12.65
C TYR A 615 -14.76 0.38 -13.71
N PRO A 616 -14.27 -0.88 -13.79
CA PRO A 616 -14.78 -1.83 -14.78
C PRO A 616 -16.28 -2.07 -14.55
N ALA A 617 -17.08 -1.93 -15.61
CA ALA A 617 -18.55 -1.99 -15.52
C ALA A 617 -19.09 -3.41 -15.22
N ASN A 618 -18.25 -4.42 -15.40
CA ASN A 618 -18.51 -5.84 -15.13
C ASN A 618 -17.93 -6.31 -13.80
N ARG A 619 -17.68 -5.43 -12.82
CA ARG A 619 -17.15 -5.86 -11.52
C ARG A 619 -18.26 -6.43 -10.63
N GLU A 620 -17.99 -7.55 -9.97
CA GLU A 620 -18.80 -8.00 -8.85
C GLU A 620 -18.59 -7.10 -7.62
N PRO A 621 -19.49 -7.09 -6.62
CA PRO A 621 -19.24 -6.36 -5.37
C PRO A 621 -17.92 -6.74 -4.70
N PHE A 622 -17.17 -5.74 -4.23
CA PHE A 622 -15.82 -5.91 -3.68
C PHE A 622 -15.76 -7.00 -2.60
N LEU A 623 -14.81 -7.92 -2.72
CA LEU A 623 -14.58 -9.05 -1.81
C LEU A 623 -15.71 -10.07 -1.75
N ARG A 624 -16.81 -9.91 -2.49
CA ARG A 624 -17.94 -10.85 -2.40
C ARG A 624 -17.60 -12.19 -3.03
N ALA A 625 -17.00 -12.17 -4.22
CA ALA A 625 -16.57 -13.39 -4.90
C ALA A 625 -15.28 -13.96 -4.27
N THR A 626 -14.29 -13.11 -3.98
CA THR A 626 -12.98 -13.54 -3.49
C THR A 626 -12.24 -12.46 -2.70
N MET A 627 -11.42 -12.86 -1.73
CA MET A 627 -10.51 -11.93 -1.04
C MET A 627 -9.41 -11.37 -1.96
N ALA A 628 -9.16 -12.02 -3.10
CA ALA A 628 -8.14 -11.60 -4.05
C ALA A 628 -8.43 -10.22 -4.68
N ASP A 629 -9.67 -9.73 -4.59
CA ASP A 629 -10.03 -8.37 -5.02
C ASP A 629 -9.19 -7.30 -4.29
N ALA A 630 -8.72 -7.57 -3.06
CA ALA A 630 -7.83 -6.69 -2.31
C ALA A 630 -6.46 -6.45 -2.97
N GLU A 631 -6.08 -7.24 -3.99
CA GLU A 631 -4.89 -6.98 -4.81
C GLU A 631 -5.10 -5.81 -5.79
N ARG A 632 -6.36 -5.50 -6.16
CA ARG A 632 -6.73 -4.42 -7.09
C ARG A 632 -7.86 -3.56 -6.54
N PRO A 633 -7.64 -2.89 -5.39
CA PRO A 633 -8.68 -2.10 -4.76
C PRO A 633 -9.12 -0.90 -5.62
N ASN A 634 -8.29 -0.44 -6.57
CA ASN A 634 -8.62 0.66 -7.48
C ASN A 634 -9.68 0.28 -8.54
N ASP A 635 -10.09 -0.99 -8.62
CA ASP A 635 -11.16 -1.43 -9.53
C ASP A 635 -12.55 -1.16 -8.92
N TRP A 636 -12.65 -0.72 -7.66
CA TRP A 636 -13.90 -0.35 -6.98
C TRP A 636 -13.86 1.06 -6.40
N ALA A 637 -15.02 1.73 -6.39
CA ALA A 637 -15.15 3.02 -5.73
C ALA A 637 -15.01 2.88 -4.21
N TYR A 638 -14.63 3.96 -3.52
CA TYR A 638 -14.51 3.97 -2.06
C TYR A 638 -15.73 3.39 -1.31
N PRO A 639 -16.99 3.84 -1.57
CA PRO A 639 -18.14 3.30 -0.85
C PRO A 639 -18.41 1.81 -1.13
N GLU A 640 -18.10 1.32 -2.34
CA GLU A 640 -18.21 -0.11 -2.66
C GLU A 640 -17.23 -0.94 -1.81
N ARG A 641 -16.00 -0.44 -1.61
CA ARG A 641 -15.00 -1.10 -0.76
C ARG A 641 -15.41 -1.14 0.70
N ILE A 642 -16.00 -0.07 1.22
CA ILE A 642 -16.55 -0.06 2.58
C ILE A 642 -17.63 -1.14 2.75
N MET A 643 -18.57 -1.24 1.81
CA MET A 643 -19.60 -2.28 1.90
C MET A 643 -19.02 -3.68 1.79
N GLY A 644 -17.98 -3.89 0.97
CA GLY A 644 -17.24 -5.15 0.92
C GLY A 644 -16.59 -5.51 2.26
N TRP A 645 -15.99 -4.55 2.97
CA TRP A 645 -15.44 -4.77 4.32
C TRP A 645 -16.52 -4.96 5.40
N VAL A 646 -17.75 -4.50 5.18
CA VAL A 646 -18.88 -4.83 6.06
C VAL A 646 -19.29 -6.30 5.88
N GLU A 647 -19.37 -6.79 4.64
CA GLU A 647 -19.71 -8.19 4.33
C GLU A 647 -18.60 -9.18 4.63
N THR A 648 -17.36 -8.75 4.44
CA THR A 648 -16.18 -9.59 4.54
C THR A 648 -15.18 -8.90 5.44
N PRO A 649 -15.28 -9.05 6.78
CA PRO A 649 -14.33 -8.47 7.71
C PRO A 649 -12.88 -8.80 7.35
N GLN A 650 -11.97 -7.86 7.61
CA GLN A 650 -10.54 -8.13 7.47
C GLN A 650 -10.11 -9.32 8.32
N MET A 651 -9.26 -10.17 7.77
CA MET A 651 -8.62 -11.22 8.56
C MET A 651 -7.46 -10.60 9.36
N LYS A 652 -7.47 -10.75 10.68
CA LYS A 652 -6.44 -10.28 11.63
C LYS A 652 -6.12 -11.33 12.69
N GLY A 653 -4.99 -11.18 13.38
CA GLY A 653 -4.57 -12.07 14.48
C GLY A 653 -3.34 -12.89 14.12
N PHE A 654 -2.71 -13.54 15.11
CA PHE A 654 -1.56 -14.43 14.92
C PHE A 654 -1.33 -15.22 16.21
N PRO A 655 -0.78 -16.45 16.13
CA PRO A 655 -0.50 -17.22 14.91
C PRO A 655 -1.76 -17.75 14.22
N ILE A 656 -2.93 -17.49 14.80
CA ILE A 656 -4.22 -17.88 14.26
C ILE A 656 -4.96 -16.62 13.79
N MET A 657 -5.40 -16.66 12.54
CA MET A 657 -6.20 -15.61 11.92
C MET A 657 -7.66 -15.81 12.23
N THR A 658 -8.34 -14.71 12.54
CA THR A 658 -9.79 -14.65 12.63
C THR A 658 -10.28 -13.40 11.92
N GLU A 659 -11.57 -13.33 11.66
CA GLU A 659 -12.21 -12.07 11.30
C GLU A 659 -11.93 -11.03 12.41
N ALA A 660 -11.57 -9.83 12.01
CA ALA A 660 -11.17 -8.74 12.92
C ALA A 660 -12.34 -8.19 13.73
N TYR A 661 -13.56 -8.38 13.23
CA TYR A 661 -14.80 -7.92 13.83
C TYR A 661 -16.00 -8.71 13.29
N SER A 662 -17.13 -8.65 14.00
CA SER A 662 -18.36 -9.35 13.60
C SER A 662 -19.04 -8.75 12.36
N HIS A 663 -19.54 -9.65 11.51
CA HIS A 663 -20.55 -9.37 10.47
C HIS A 663 -21.79 -8.65 11.01
N PRO A 664 -22.53 -7.90 10.17
CA PRO A 664 -23.82 -7.32 10.57
C PRO A 664 -24.88 -8.41 10.81
N GLU A 665 -26.04 -8.00 11.33
CA GLU A 665 -27.21 -8.86 11.44
C GLU A 665 -28.00 -8.85 10.11
N TYR A 666 -28.05 -10.01 9.44
CA TYR A 666 -28.85 -10.22 8.24
C TYR A 666 -30.21 -10.82 8.57
N SER A 667 -31.25 -10.45 7.83
CA SER A 667 -32.58 -11.03 7.97
C SER A 667 -32.77 -12.24 7.04
N SER A 668 -33.91 -12.93 7.16
CA SER A 668 -34.31 -13.97 6.19
C SER A 668 -34.52 -13.42 4.78
N ASN A 669 -34.86 -12.13 4.65
CA ASN A 669 -35.16 -11.47 3.38
C ASN A 669 -33.92 -10.83 2.74
N SER A 670 -32.79 -10.74 3.46
CA SER A 670 -31.54 -10.27 2.86
C SER A 670 -31.14 -11.12 1.65
N PRO A 671 -30.55 -10.53 0.60
CA PRO A 671 -30.10 -11.24 -0.59
C PRO A 671 -29.15 -12.40 -0.27
N ILE A 672 -29.05 -13.37 -1.18
CA ILE A 672 -28.18 -14.54 -1.05
C ILE A 672 -27.06 -14.50 -2.10
N TYR A 673 -25.88 -15.03 -1.75
CA TYR A 673 -24.78 -15.26 -2.70
C TYR A 673 -24.18 -16.64 -2.43
N PRO A 674 -24.87 -17.73 -2.82
CA PRO A 674 -24.63 -19.08 -2.30
C PRO A 674 -23.23 -19.64 -2.62
N ASP A 675 -22.51 -19.04 -3.56
CA ASP A 675 -21.13 -19.42 -3.90
C ASP A 675 -20.15 -19.17 -2.73
N ARG A 676 -20.44 -18.23 -1.83
CA ARG A 676 -19.60 -17.93 -0.64
C ARG A 676 -20.37 -17.56 0.63
N PHE A 677 -21.54 -16.95 0.50
CA PHE A 677 -22.30 -16.39 1.62
C PHE A 677 -23.77 -16.84 1.61
N THR A 678 -24.29 -17.16 2.79
CA THR A 678 -25.71 -17.46 2.94
C THR A 678 -26.58 -16.20 2.82
N LYS A 679 -26.04 -15.04 3.22
CA LYS A 679 -26.68 -13.72 3.14
C LYS A 679 -25.63 -12.64 2.82
N VAL A 680 -26.04 -11.61 2.09
CA VAL A 680 -25.21 -10.44 1.71
C VAL A 680 -26.02 -9.15 1.80
N LEU A 681 -25.35 -8.00 1.74
CA LEU A 681 -25.98 -6.68 1.68
C LEU A 681 -26.66 -6.43 0.33
N SER A 682 -27.66 -5.55 0.38
CA SER A 682 -28.30 -4.99 -0.79
C SER A 682 -27.48 -3.81 -1.34
N ILE A 683 -26.53 -4.09 -2.23
CA ILE A 683 -25.59 -3.11 -2.80
C ILE A 683 -26.26 -2.33 -3.96
N PRO A 684 -26.09 -0.99 -4.05
CA PRO A 684 -26.69 -0.21 -5.13
C PRO A 684 -26.23 -0.72 -6.51
N ASP A 685 -27.14 -0.71 -7.49
CA ASP A 685 -26.75 -0.90 -8.88
C ASP A 685 -25.80 0.23 -9.32
N ARG A 686 -24.92 -0.05 -10.30
CA ARG A 686 -23.96 0.94 -10.80
C ARG A 686 -24.60 2.26 -11.22
N TYR A 687 -25.83 2.24 -11.74
CA TYR A 687 -26.56 3.43 -12.18
C TYR A 687 -27.54 3.99 -11.15
N ALA A 688 -27.54 3.48 -9.91
CA ALA A 688 -28.39 3.99 -8.83
C ALA A 688 -28.17 5.50 -8.55
N PHE A 689 -26.98 6.02 -8.90
CA PHE A 689 -26.59 7.42 -8.76
C PHE A 689 -26.45 8.13 -10.11
N CYS A 690 -27.30 7.78 -11.08
CA CYS A 690 -27.32 8.39 -12.40
C CYS A 690 -28.72 8.84 -12.81
N SER A 691 -28.94 10.16 -12.79
CA SER A 691 -30.19 10.78 -13.21
C SER A 691 -29.99 12.23 -13.68
N GLU A 692 -31.09 12.93 -13.96
CA GLU A 692 -31.07 14.34 -14.36
C GLU A 692 -30.37 15.25 -13.32
N VAL A 693 -30.39 14.89 -12.03
CA VAL A 693 -29.81 15.68 -10.93
C VAL A 693 -28.31 15.93 -11.08
N ASN A 694 -27.58 14.93 -11.58
CA ASN A 694 -26.16 15.03 -11.87
C ASN A 694 -25.88 15.03 -13.38
N SER A 695 -26.93 15.24 -14.19
CA SER A 695 -26.88 15.11 -15.64
C SER A 695 -26.41 13.73 -16.14
N CYS A 696 -26.34 12.69 -15.30
CA CYS A 696 -25.91 11.36 -15.71
C CYS A 696 -27.08 10.58 -16.33
N SER A 697 -26.80 9.74 -17.34
CA SER A 697 -27.80 8.84 -17.89
C SER A 697 -27.21 7.46 -18.19
N PRO A 698 -27.94 6.36 -17.88
CA PRO A 698 -27.60 5.04 -18.39
C PRO A 698 -27.51 5.02 -19.91
N ALA A 699 -28.33 5.83 -20.61
CA ALA A 699 -28.29 5.91 -22.06
C ALA A 699 -26.93 6.37 -22.56
N THR A 700 -26.32 7.38 -21.91
CA THR A 700 -24.99 7.92 -22.23
C THR A 700 -23.85 7.16 -21.55
N ASN A 701 -24.14 6.02 -20.90
CA ASN A 701 -23.18 5.21 -20.18
C ASN A 701 -22.43 5.97 -19.08
N GLY A 702 -23.13 6.85 -18.37
CA GLY A 702 -22.54 7.69 -17.32
C GLY A 702 -22.72 9.18 -17.56
N CYS A 703 -21.81 9.97 -17.01
CA CYS A 703 -21.86 11.41 -17.08
C CYS A 703 -21.56 11.95 -18.49
N PRO A 704 -22.49 12.64 -19.15
CA PRO A 704 -22.29 13.19 -20.49
C PRO A 704 -21.44 14.46 -20.51
N ALA A 705 -21.21 15.10 -19.34
CA ALA A 705 -20.38 16.29 -19.23
C ALA A 705 -18.87 15.99 -19.25
N ASP A 706 -18.48 14.71 -19.19
CA ASP A 706 -17.09 14.24 -19.08
C ASP A 706 -16.29 15.06 -18.04
N SER A 707 -16.96 15.58 -17.00
CA SER A 707 -16.37 16.45 -15.99
C SER A 707 -16.62 15.88 -14.59
N GLU A 708 -15.70 16.18 -13.69
CA GLU A 708 -15.80 15.82 -12.28
C GLU A 708 -16.97 16.52 -11.56
N ALA A 709 -17.63 17.48 -12.22
CA ALA A 709 -18.80 18.21 -11.75
C ALA A 709 -20.12 17.42 -11.80
N CYS A 710 -20.07 16.12 -12.11
CA CYS A 710 -21.21 15.20 -12.13
C CYS A 710 -21.71 14.82 -10.72
N TRP A 711 -21.95 15.83 -9.88
CA TRP A 711 -22.17 15.63 -8.46
C TRP A 711 -23.58 15.15 -8.18
N TRP A 712 -23.68 14.00 -7.49
CA TRP A 712 -24.96 13.40 -7.14
C TRP A 712 -25.60 14.10 -5.96
N HIS A 713 -26.90 14.38 -6.10
CA HIS A 713 -27.79 14.74 -5.01
C HIS A 713 -29.17 14.11 -5.23
N GLY A 714 -29.87 13.75 -4.15
CA GLY A 714 -31.21 13.16 -4.22
C GLY A 714 -31.30 11.75 -3.64
N HIS A 715 -32.39 11.06 -3.98
CA HIS A 715 -32.73 9.75 -3.46
C HIS A 715 -32.23 8.63 -4.38
N ALA A 716 -31.52 7.66 -3.80
CA ALA A 716 -31.12 6.42 -4.47
C ALA A 716 -31.59 5.19 -3.67
N THR A 717 -31.77 4.06 -4.34
CA THR A 717 -32.25 2.82 -3.73
C THR A 717 -31.31 1.67 -4.06
N SER A 718 -31.03 0.83 -3.07
CA SER A 718 -30.21 -0.39 -3.20
C SER A 718 -30.93 -1.66 -2.76
N GLY A 719 -32.00 -1.54 -1.95
CA GLY A 719 -32.86 -2.65 -1.51
C GLY A 719 -34.07 -2.15 -0.73
N ASN A 720 -35.03 -3.03 -0.47
CA ASN A 720 -36.23 -2.69 0.29
C ASN A 720 -36.02 -2.89 1.79
N CYS A 721 -35.38 -1.92 2.46
CA CYS A 721 -35.12 -2.00 3.90
C CYS A 721 -36.40 -2.12 4.76
N LEU A 722 -37.55 -1.62 4.29
CA LEU A 722 -38.83 -1.77 4.99
C LEU A 722 -39.35 -3.23 4.97
N MET A 723 -38.90 -4.04 4.02
CA MET A 723 -39.14 -5.49 3.95
C MET A 723 -37.97 -6.29 4.54
N GLU A 724 -37.11 -5.64 5.32
CA GLU A 724 -35.93 -6.22 5.97
C GLU A 724 -34.90 -6.82 4.99
N GLU A 725 -34.81 -6.36 3.74
CA GLU A 725 -33.75 -6.80 2.81
C GLU A 725 -32.36 -6.26 3.20
N CYS A 726 -32.32 -5.21 4.02
CA CYS A 726 -31.11 -4.54 4.48
C CYS A 726 -30.57 -5.14 5.79
N ALA A 727 -29.30 -4.95 6.08
CA ALA A 727 -28.67 -5.46 7.30
C ALA A 727 -28.69 -4.44 8.46
N ARG A 728 -28.64 -4.93 9.69
CA ARG A 728 -28.65 -4.13 10.93
C ARG A 728 -27.34 -4.29 11.71
N GLU A 729 -27.17 -3.42 12.71
CA GLU A 729 -26.06 -3.51 13.65
C GLU A 729 -26.05 -4.84 14.42
N LYS A 730 -24.85 -5.42 14.58
CA LYS A 730 -24.60 -6.50 15.53
C LYS A 730 -23.46 -6.10 16.47
N LEU A 731 -23.67 -6.20 17.77
CA LEU A 731 -22.63 -5.89 18.76
C LEU A 731 -21.99 -7.17 19.28
N SER A 732 -20.65 -7.21 19.30
CA SER A 732 -19.87 -8.23 20.01
C SER A 732 -19.67 -7.84 21.48
N TYR A 733 -19.67 -6.54 21.76
CA TYR A 733 -19.51 -5.98 23.11
C TYR A 733 -20.76 -5.19 23.51
N GLY A 734 -21.46 -5.66 24.54
CA GLY A 734 -22.60 -4.96 25.10
C GLY A 734 -22.24 -3.57 25.65
N SER A 735 -23.25 -2.72 25.80
CA SER A 735 -23.10 -1.38 26.38
C SER A 735 -22.46 -1.43 27.78
N GLY A 736 -21.41 -0.65 27.99
CA GLY A 736 -20.69 -0.55 29.27
C GLY A 736 -19.67 -1.67 29.52
N ALA A 737 -19.42 -2.54 28.53
CA ALA A 737 -18.34 -3.52 28.60
C ALA A 737 -16.99 -2.84 28.88
N ALA A 738 -16.16 -3.49 29.69
CA ALA A 738 -14.80 -3.04 29.97
C ALA A 738 -13.93 -3.15 28.71
N GLU A 739 -12.94 -2.25 28.59
CA GLU A 739 -11.92 -2.32 27.53
C GLU A 739 -11.21 -3.68 27.60
N PRO A 740 -11.19 -4.45 26.49
CA PRO A 740 -10.41 -5.68 26.42
C PRO A 740 -8.94 -5.41 26.71
N GLY A 741 -8.29 -6.34 27.41
CA GLY A 741 -6.84 -6.30 27.56
C GLY A 741 -6.17 -6.43 26.19
N VAL A 742 -5.11 -5.65 25.97
CA VAL A 742 -4.38 -5.71 24.70
C VAL A 742 -3.77 -7.10 24.49
N LYS A 743 -4.06 -7.70 23.34
CA LYS A 743 -3.43 -8.95 22.91
C LYS A 743 -2.06 -8.63 22.33
N ARG A 744 -1.03 -8.68 23.19
CA ARG A 744 0.36 -8.42 22.82
C ARG A 744 0.90 -9.52 21.93
N ILE A 745 1.75 -9.11 21.01
CA ILE A 745 2.50 -9.99 20.13
C ILE A 745 3.77 -10.44 20.83
N TYR A 746 4.60 -9.46 21.18
CA TYR A 746 5.81 -9.66 21.93
C TYR A 746 5.47 -9.49 23.42
N PRO A 747 5.74 -10.53 24.25
CA PRO A 747 5.67 -10.37 25.69
C PRO A 747 6.60 -9.25 26.14
N ARG A 748 6.12 -8.43 27.08
CA ARG A 748 6.93 -7.35 27.62
C ARG A 748 8.07 -7.92 28.47
N ASN A 749 9.32 -7.57 28.16
CA ASN A 749 10.45 -7.86 29.03
C ASN A 749 10.74 -6.68 29.99
N CYS A 750 10.43 -6.86 31.28
CA CYS A 750 10.76 -5.89 32.33
C CYS A 750 11.94 -6.32 33.21
N GLU A 751 12.72 -7.32 32.81
CA GLU A 751 13.84 -7.82 33.60
C GLU A 751 14.93 -6.75 33.82
N THR A 752 15.55 -6.80 35.00
CA THR A 752 16.60 -5.85 35.36
C THR A 752 17.95 -6.44 34.96
N PHE A 753 18.68 -5.73 34.10
CA PHE A 753 20.03 -6.12 33.72
C PHE A 753 20.97 -5.94 34.91
N THR A 754 21.59 -7.03 35.35
CA THR A 754 22.49 -7.03 36.51
C THR A 754 23.94 -6.79 36.12
N GLY A 755 24.29 -7.01 34.85
CA GLY A 755 25.66 -7.06 34.35
C GLY A 755 26.50 -8.18 34.96
N ASP A 756 25.91 -9.07 35.76
CA ASP A 756 26.62 -10.14 36.45
C ASP A 756 26.23 -11.51 35.88
N LYS A 757 26.85 -11.87 34.76
CA LYS A 757 26.83 -13.24 34.23
C LYS A 757 27.96 -14.02 34.91
N ASN A 758 27.62 -15.08 35.64
CA ASN A 758 28.57 -16.01 36.29
C ASN A 758 29.61 -15.37 37.23
N GLY A 759 29.30 -14.23 37.87
CA GLY A 759 30.22 -13.57 38.82
C GLY A 759 31.29 -12.69 38.15
N ASN A 760 31.20 -12.43 36.84
CA ASN A 760 32.24 -11.74 36.09
C ASN A 760 32.32 -10.23 36.38
N ARG A 761 31.29 -9.65 37.00
CA ARG A 761 31.24 -8.21 37.31
C ARG A 761 32.10 -7.83 38.51
N ASN A 762 32.95 -6.82 38.35
CA ASN A 762 33.59 -6.14 39.47
C ASN A 762 32.57 -5.26 40.21
N ARG A 763 32.05 -5.76 41.33
CA ARG A 763 31.04 -5.08 42.17
C ARG A 763 31.55 -3.82 42.87
N ASN A 764 32.86 -3.60 42.94
CA ASN A 764 33.45 -2.41 43.54
C ASN A 764 33.39 -1.18 42.62
N LYS A 765 33.10 -1.36 41.34
CA LYS A 765 32.87 -0.27 40.39
C LYS A 765 31.43 -0.28 39.91
N ARG A 766 30.89 0.91 39.68
CA ARG A 766 29.54 1.09 39.18
C ARG A 766 29.48 0.73 37.68
N MET A 767 28.43 0.01 37.28
CA MET A 767 28.13 -0.17 35.85
C MET A 767 27.45 1.08 35.29
N SER A 768 27.71 1.38 34.02
CA SER A 768 27.08 2.48 33.31
C SER A 768 26.12 1.92 32.27
N MET A 769 24.88 2.39 32.29
CA MET A 769 23.80 1.97 31.37
C MET A 769 23.38 3.20 30.57
N VAL A 770 23.53 3.14 29.25
CA VAL A 770 23.13 4.23 28.36
C VAL A 770 21.91 3.79 27.57
N TYR A 771 20.75 4.34 27.93
CA TYR A 771 19.45 4.06 27.31
C TYR A 771 19.25 4.80 25.98
N SER A 772 18.32 4.32 25.15
CA SER A 772 17.98 4.90 23.84
C SER A 772 17.25 6.25 23.93
N LEU A 773 16.81 6.66 25.14
CA LEU A 773 16.37 8.02 25.44
C LEU A 773 17.10 8.59 26.66
N ASN A 774 17.42 9.88 26.60
CA ASN A 774 18.00 10.59 27.74
C ASN A 774 16.96 10.88 28.84
N ASP A 775 15.69 11.07 28.47
CA ASP A 775 14.56 11.14 29.40
C ASP A 775 13.87 9.77 29.45
N THR A 776 14.31 8.90 30.37
CA THR A 776 13.71 7.57 30.56
C THR A 776 12.26 7.66 31.07
N GLY A 777 11.85 8.84 31.52
CA GLY A 777 10.47 9.20 31.80
C GLY A 777 9.54 9.00 30.61
N GLN A 778 10.03 8.84 29.36
CA GLN A 778 9.23 8.62 28.14
C GLN A 778 9.06 7.15 27.71
N TYR A 779 9.60 6.17 28.43
CA TYR A 779 9.39 4.75 28.13
C TYR A 779 7.94 4.31 28.46
N ASN A 780 7.05 4.27 27.48
CA ASN A 780 5.59 4.14 27.67
C ASN A 780 5.06 2.74 27.99
N LEU A 781 5.89 1.71 27.87
CA LEU A 781 5.50 0.35 28.23
C LEU A 781 5.44 0.13 29.74
N GLY A 782 5.81 1.10 30.58
CA GLY A 782 5.55 1.04 32.03
C GLY A 782 6.40 0.02 32.80
N CYS A 783 7.55 -0.41 32.26
CA CYS A 783 8.58 -1.05 33.07
C CYS A 783 9.27 -0.03 33.98
N ASP A 784 9.74 -0.46 35.15
CA ASP A 784 10.61 0.35 35.99
C ASP A 784 11.99 0.52 35.33
N ILE A 785 12.43 1.77 35.23
CA ILE A 785 13.64 2.17 34.54
C ILE A 785 14.31 3.32 35.31
N GLY A 786 15.62 3.19 35.55
CA GLY A 786 16.42 4.22 36.20
C GLY A 786 16.71 5.41 35.27
N ALA A 787 17.46 6.37 35.78
CA ALA A 787 18.04 7.41 34.92
C ALA A 787 19.12 6.82 34.01
N THR A 788 19.25 7.35 32.80
CA THR A 788 20.39 7.04 31.94
C THR A 788 21.69 7.48 32.61
N ASP A 789 22.71 6.64 32.57
CA ASP A 789 24.02 6.95 33.13
C ASP A 789 25.03 7.17 32.00
N GLY A 790 24.89 8.32 31.36
CA GLY A 790 25.66 8.68 30.18
C GLY A 790 24.79 9.51 29.25
N LYS A 791 25.13 9.48 27.96
CA LYS A 791 24.41 10.22 26.94
C LYS A 791 24.24 9.38 25.68
N PHE A 792 23.00 9.28 25.22
CA PHE A 792 22.69 8.81 23.88
C PHE A 792 22.47 10.00 22.94
N THR A 793 23.00 9.92 21.73
CA THR A 793 22.79 10.93 20.69
C THR A 793 22.53 10.29 19.33
N ILE A 794 21.55 10.83 18.60
CA ILE A 794 21.34 10.53 17.19
C ILE A 794 21.84 11.71 16.35
N ARG A 795 22.77 11.41 15.44
CA ARG A 795 23.28 12.35 14.44
C ARG A 795 22.64 12.04 13.09
N ARG A 796 22.18 13.09 12.41
CA ARG A 796 21.37 13.02 11.19
C ARG A 796 22.06 13.75 10.05
N GLY A 797 22.03 13.14 8.87
CA GLY A 797 22.66 13.64 7.65
C GLY A 797 24.19 13.54 7.68
N PHE A 798 24.78 13.82 6.52
CA PHE A 798 26.23 13.95 6.34
C PHE A 798 26.56 15.25 5.57
N PRO A 799 27.36 16.18 6.14
CA PRO A 799 27.85 16.17 7.53
C PRO A 799 26.72 16.27 8.55
N ALA A 800 26.89 15.67 9.72
CA ALA A 800 25.87 15.60 10.76
C ALA A 800 25.39 17.00 11.19
N GLY A 801 24.07 17.20 11.23
CA GLY A 801 23.46 18.48 11.61
C GLY A 801 23.58 19.58 10.54
N GLY A 802 24.12 19.27 9.35
CA GLY A 802 24.12 20.18 8.21
C GLY A 802 22.76 20.24 7.49
N GLY A 803 22.70 20.89 6.33
CA GLY A 803 21.47 21.06 5.54
C GLY A 803 20.82 19.78 5.04
N THR A 804 21.47 18.63 5.17
CA THR A 804 20.92 17.30 4.85
C THR A 804 20.19 16.64 6.03
N ALA A 805 20.35 17.15 7.25
CA ALA A 805 19.79 16.54 8.45
C ALA A 805 18.26 16.41 8.49
N PRO A 806 17.46 17.34 7.94
CA PRO A 806 16.00 17.19 7.90
C PRO A 806 15.53 15.97 7.11
N TYR A 807 16.24 15.56 6.06
CA TYR A 807 15.84 14.42 5.21
C TYR A 807 16.05 13.08 5.93
N ALA A 808 17.07 12.98 6.79
CA ALA A 808 17.31 11.78 7.58
C ALA A 808 16.17 11.51 8.60
N GLU A 809 15.40 12.53 9.00
CA GLU A 809 14.24 12.35 9.88
C GLU A 809 13.08 11.58 9.22
N ILE A 810 13.04 11.51 7.89
CA ILE A 810 12.00 10.78 7.18
C ILE A 810 12.12 9.28 7.42
N ASP A 811 13.36 8.77 7.51
CA ASP A 811 13.67 7.36 7.77
C ASP A 811 14.14 7.06 9.21
N LEU A 812 13.96 8.00 10.14
CA LEU A 812 14.13 7.73 11.56
C LEU A 812 12.78 7.32 12.17
N HIS A 813 12.75 6.20 12.89
CA HIS A 813 11.53 5.61 13.45
C HIS A 813 11.72 5.20 14.91
N GLN A 814 10.62 5.09 15.65
CA GLN A 814 10.61 4.62 17.04
C GLN A 814 9.53 3.55 17.26
N ILE A 815 9.84 2.58 18.12
CA ILE A 815 8.92 1.52 18.57
C ILE A 815 9.13 1.32 20.08
N GLY A 816 8.05 1.08 20.81
CA GLY A 816 8.06 0.59 22.18
C GLY A 816 8.44 -0.89 22.22
N ALA A 817 9.65 -1.20 21.80
CA ALA A 817 10.26 -2.53 21.83
C ALA A 817 11.63 -2.46 22.51
N GLY A 818 12.36 -3.57 22.55
CA GLY A 818 13.70 -3.61 23.11
C GLY A 818 13.74 -3.35 24.62
N TYR A 819 14.93 -3.05 25.14
CA TYR A 819 15.14 -3.06 26.58
C TYR A 819 14.24 -2.02 27.27
N LYS A 820 13.33 -2.51 28.12
CA LYS A 820 12.35 -1.70 28.88
C LYS A 820 11.32 -0.95 28.02
N GLY A 821 11.31 -1.15 26.69
CA GLY A 821 10.24 -0.67 25.80
C GLY A 821 10.46 0.68 25.14
N HIS A 822 11.66 0.93 24.61
CA HIS A 822 11.89 1.94 23.58
C HIS A 822 13.15 1.66 22.75
N ILE A 823 13.02 1.70 21.42
CA ILE A 823 14.13 1.73 20.47
C ILE A 823 13.93 2.83 19.41
N TRP A 824 15.04 3.33 18.88
CA TRP A 824 15.05 3.99 17.58
C TRP A 824 15.48 3.00 16.51
N PHE A 825 15.01 3.15 15.28
CA PHE A 825 15.53 2.37 14.16
C PHE A 825 15.45 3.13 12.83
N THR A 826 16.18 2.64 11.84
CA THR A 826 16.28 3.19 10.47
C THR A 826 16.66 2.07 9.52
N TYR A 827 16.36 2.23 8.24
CA TYR A 827 16.80 1.28 7.23
C TYR A 827 18.24 1.57 6.78
N VAL A 828 18.91 0.49 6.38
CA VAL A 828 20.25 0.56 5.81
C VAL A 828 20.19 1.25 4.46
N ASN A 829 21.12 2.17 4.20
CA ASN A 829 21.21 2.90 2.94
C ASN A 829 22.60 2.78 2.30
N SER A 830 22.65 2.88 0.98
CA SER A 830 23.85 2.80 0.13
C SER A 830 24.71 4.07 0.16
N SER A 831 24.99 4.60 1.35
CA SER A 831 25.81 5.81 1.58
C SER A 831 25.20 7.13 1.10
N ASN A 832 23.87 7.25 1.00
CA ASN A 832 23.24 8.54 0.68
C ASN A 832 23.42 9.53 1.86
N PRO A 833 24.10 10.68 1.65
CA PRO A 833 24.37 11.64 2.72
C PRO A 833 23.11 12.26 3.34
N LYS A 834 21.97 12.27 2.64
CA LYS A 834 20.67 12.72 3.18
C LYS A 834 20.03 11.71 4.12
N ARG A 835 20.41 10.43 4.03
CA ARG A 835 19.78 9.31 4.77
C ARG A 835 20.66 8.73 5.88
N ARG A 836 21.89 9.24 6.02
CA ARG A 836 22.84 8.79 7.05
C ARG A 836 22.33 9.13 8.44
N ILE A 837 22.25 8.12 9.30
CA ILE A 837 21.94 8.20 10.72
C ILE A 837 23.05 7.50 11.51
N VAL A 838 23.49 8.11 12.61
CA VAL A 838 24.47 7.53 13.54
C VAL A 838 23.95 7.66 14.97
N GLY A 839 23.71 6.52 15.62
CA GLY A 839 23.49 6.42 17.06
C GLY A 839 24.83 6.41 17.80
N SER A 840 24.91 7.04 18.97
CA SER A 840 26.14 7.04 19.78
C SER A 840 25.83 7.00 21.26
N TRP A 841 26.46 6.05 21.95
CA TRP A 841 26.36 5.82 23.40
C TRP A 841 27.66 6.24 24.06
N THR A 842 27.58 7.23 24.96
CA THR A 842 28.73 7.73 25.71
C THR A 842 28.50 7.48 27.20
N PRO A 843 29.16 6.48 27.81
CA PRO A 843 28.97 6.15 29.22
C PRO A 843 29.56 7.21 30.15
N ASN A 844 28.98 7.32 31.34
CA ASN A 844 29.57 8.05 32.46
C ASN A 844 30.36 7.09 33.34
N LEU A 845 31.61 6.84 32.96
CA LEU A 845 32.50 5.91 33.67
C LEU A 845 33.00 6.51 34.98
N ASP A 846 32.93 5.72 36.05
CA ASP A 846 33.48 6.04 37.38
C ASP A 846 35.01 5.89 37.38
N LEU A 847 35.68 6.80 36.67
CA LEU A 847 37.12 6.88 36.47
C LEU A 847 37.57 8.32 36.67
N VAL A 848 38.77 8.57 37.17
CA VAL A 848 39.37 9.92 37.16
C VAL A 848 39.95 10.27 35.77
N PRO A 849 40.21 11.56 35.44
CA PRO A 849 40.85 11.91 34.17
C PRO A 849 42.20 11.18 33.98
N GLY A 850 42.36 10.50 32.84
CA GLY A 850 43.56 9.71 32.51
C GLY A 850 43.56 8.27 33.04
N GLU A 851 42.65 7.91 33.96
CA GLU A 851 42.49 6.52 34.39
C GLU A 851 41.81 5.68 33.29
N ARG A 852 42.24 4.42 33.18
CA ARG A 852 41.62 3.42 32.32
C ARG A 852 41.34 2.15 33.12
N ALA A 853 40.25 1.45 32.81
CA ALA A 853 39.90 0.18 33.43
C ALA A 853 39.23 -0.77 32.43
N ARG A 854 39.22 -2.07 32.71
CA ARG A 854 38.59 -3.07 31.84
C ARG A 854 37.07 -3.13 32.06
N TYR A 855 36.33 -3.08 30.94
CA TYR A 855 34.88 -3.21 30.88
C TYR A 855 34.49 -4.23 29.82
N ASP A 856 33.45 -5.02 30.11
CA ASP A 856 32.62 -5.64 29.08
C ASP A 856 31.64 -4.59 28.57
N ILE A 857 31.51 -4.50 27.24
CA ILE A 857 30.45 -3.73 26.59
C ILE A 857 29.39 -4.73 26.14
N VAL A 858 28.14 -4.53 26.55
CA VAL A 858 27.02 -5.42 26.23
C VAL A 858 25.93 -4.60 25.56
N ALA A 859 25.52 -5.00 24.36
CA ALA A 859 24.44 -4.37 23.61
C ALA A 859 23.14 -5.14 23.82
N HIS A 860 22.02 -4.43 23.91
CA HIS A 860 20.72 -5.05 23.80
C HIS A 860 20.29 -5.12 22.35
N VAL A 861 19.86 -6.31 21.92
CA VAL A 861 19.27 -6.58 20.61
C VAL A 861 17.77 -6.78 20.82
N PRO A 862 16.90 -5.94 20.21
CA PRO A 862 15.46 -6.05 20.40
C PRO A 862 14.89 -7.26 19.66
N SER A 863 13.79 -7.80 20.18
CA SER A 863 13.01 -8.89 19.57
C SER A 863 12.53 -8.62 18.14
N HIS A 864 12.33 -7.34 17.78
CA HIS A 864 11.92 -6.90 16.46
C HIS A 864 12.36 -5.44 16.18
N GLY A 865 12.32 -5.03 14.91
CA GLY A 865 12.78 -3.71 14.47
C GLY A 865 14.30 -3.63 14.20
N ALA A 866 14.99 -4.78 14.19
CA ALA A 866 16.40 -4.95 13.90
C ALA A 866 16.64 -6.25 13.11
N ASP A 867 17.06 -6.14 11.85
CA ASP A 867 17.21 -7.27 10.93
C ASP A 867 18.43 -7.19 10.01
N TYR A 868 19.32 -6.22 10.24
CA TYR A 868 20.57 -6.16 9.50
C TYR A 868 21.61 -7.18 9.98
N HIS A 869 22.14 -7.97 9.04
CA HIS A 869 23.10 -9.06 9.29
C HIS A 869 24.55 -8.62 9.54
N ASN A 870 24.89 -7.35 9.30
CA ASN A 870 26.28 -6.87 9.46
C ASN A 870 26.32 -5.51 10.17
N ALA A 871 25.64 -5.41 11.31
CA ALA A 871 25.59 -4.19 12.10
C ALA A 871 26.94 -3.93 12.77
N GLU A 872 27.72 -3.00 12.23
CA GLU A 872 29.05 -2.65 12.73
C GLU A 872 29.00 -1.62 13.86
N TYR A 873 29.26 -2.07 15.09
CA TYR A 873 29.49 -1.22 16.25
C TYR A 873 30.95 -0.74 16.26
N LEU A 874 31.15 0.58 16.19
CA LEU A 874 32.45 1.24 16.33
C LEU A 874 32.68 1.63 17.80
N ILE A 875 33.67 1.02 18.43
CA ILE A 875 34.07 1.26 19.82
C ILE A 875 35.29 2.18 19.84
N THR A 876 35.13 3.38 20.39
CA THR A 876 36.22 4.30 20.73
C THR A 876 36.52 4.18 22.22
N THR A 877 37.75 3.83 22.58
CA THR A 877 38.10 3.46 23.97
C THR A 877 38.36 4.64 24.92
N GLY A 878 38.36 5.88 24.43
CA GLY A 878 38.59 7.10 25.22
C GLY A 878 38.87 8.31 24.32
N THR A 879 39.03 9.51 24.91
CA THR A 879 39.29 10.76 24.16
C THR A 879 40.53 10.67 23.25
N ILE A 880 41.58 10.00 23.72
CA ILE A 880 42.77 9.63 22.95
C ILE A 880 42.86 8.11 23.07
N GLY A 881 42.08 7.41 22.25
CA GLY A 881 41.89 5.97 22.34
C GLY A 881 41.84 5.33 20.97
N GLU A 882 42.16 4.05 20.92
CA GLU A 882 42.04 3.27 19.70
C GLU A 882 40.56 3.02 19.35
N GLN A 883 40.31 2.82 18.06
CA GLN A 883 39.04 2.36 17.53
C GLN A 883 39.07 0.85 17.33
N ARG A 884 37.94 0.20 17.61
CA ARG A 884 37.67 -1.23 17.41
C ARG A 884 36.28 -1.40 16.81
N THR A 885 36.05 -2.51 16.13
CA THR A 885 34.77 -2.83 15.52
C THR A 885 34.28 -4.19 16.01
N CYS A 886 32.98 -4.29 16.27
CA CYS A 886 32.27 -5.55 16.49
C CYS A 886 31.07 -5.57 15.54
N ALA A 887 30.99 -6.60 14.70
CA ALA A 887 29.86 -6.79 13.79
C ALA A 887 28.92 -7.84 14.39
N LEU A 888 27.63 -7.54 14.43
CA LEU A 888 26.59 -8.46 14.87
C LEU A 888 25.61 -8.74 13.72
N ASP A 889 25.08 -9.96 13.70
CA ASP A 889 23.90 -10.32 12.91
C ASP A 889 22.65 -10.12 13.77
N LEU A 890 22.00 -8.97 13.67
CA LEU A 890 20.90 -8.62 14.57
C LEU A 890 19.70 -9.59 14.45
N ALA A 891 19.53 -10.22 13.28
CA ALA A 891 18.44 -11.16 13.01
C ALA A 891 18.65 -12.51 13.70
N GLU A 892 19.87 -13.05 13.59
CA GLU A 892 20.27 -14.29 14.26
C GLU A 892 20.27 -14.09 15.79
N GLU A 893 20.81 -12.97 16.25
CA GLU A 893 20.86 -12.64 17.68
C GLU A 893 19.45 -12.57 18.30
N ALA A 894 18.52 -11.87 17.64
CA ALA A 894 17.14 -11.81 18.10
C ALA A 894 16.40 -13.16 18.00
N GLY A 895 16.94 -14.17 17.29
CA GLY A 895 16.43 -15.55 17.27
C GLY A 895 15.27 -15.79 16.30
N TRP A 896 14.90 -14.80 15.49
CA TRP A 896 13.90 -14.97 14.43
C TRP A 896 14.52 -15.40 13.09
N ALA A 897 15.85 -15.39 12.96
CA ALA A 897 16.61 -16.09 11.91
C ALA A 897 17.51 -17.20 12.49
N LEU A 898 17.76 -18.24 11.70
CA LEU A 898 18.78 -19.26 11.91
C LEU A 898 20.12 -18.79 11.32
N PRO A 899 21.25 -19.43 11.67
CA PRO A 899 22.56 -19.08 11.14
C PRO A 899 22.59 -18.96 9.62
N GLY A 900 23.14 -17.85 9.12
CA GLY A 900 23.15 -17.52 7.70
C GLY A 900 21.90 -16.79 7.19
N GLY A 901 21.12 -16.19 8.09
CA GLY A 901 19.97 -15.33 7.76
C GLY A 901 18.72 -16.08 7.32
N ILE A 902 18.61 -17.39 7.62
CA ILE A 902 17.45 -18.20 7.20
C ILE A 902 16.28 -17.92 8.15
N PRO A 903 15.11 -17.45 7.70
CA PRO A 903 13.97 -17.20 8.59
C PRO A 903 13.57 -18.43 9.41
N ASN A 904 13.21 -18.24 10.68
CA ASN A 904 12.83 -19.36 11.54
C ASN A 904 11.50 -20.00 11.03
N PRO A 905 11.50 -21.31 10.70
CA PRO A 905 10.33 -21.98 10.13
C PRO A 905 9.20 -22.17 11.13
N ASN A 906 9.45 -22.01 12.44
CA ASN A 906 8.40 -22.05 13.45
C ASN A 906 7.72 -20.67 13.56
N PRO A 907 6.45 -20.53 13.15
CA PRO A 907 5.74 -19.26 13.29
C PRO A 907 5.56 -18.84 14.75
N ALA A 908 5.67 -19.75 15.72
CA ALA A 908 5.62 -19.39 17.13
C ALA A 908 6.95 -18.81 17.67
N ASN A 909 8.06 -18.95 16.94
CA ASN A 909 9.31 -18.30 17.31
C ASN A 909 9.39 -16.92 16.66
N LEU A 910 9.09 -15.90 17.45
CA LEU A 910 8.96 -14.51 17.01
C LEU A 910 10.24 -13.69 17.16
N GLY A 911 11.27 -14.29 17.76
CA GLY A 911 12.42 -13.58 18.30
C GLY A 911 12.17 -13.08 19.72
N GLU A 912 13.25 -12.79 20.43
CA GLU A 912 13.24 -12.34 21.83
C GLU A 912 14.26 -11.23 22.07
N ASP A 913 14.01 -10.44 23.10
CA ASP A 913 14.94 -9.41 23.57
C ASP A 913 16.18 -10.08 24.16
N LYS A 914 17.38 -9.77 23.64
CA LYS A 914 18.64 -10.39 24.07
C LYS A 914 19.72 -9.38 24.40
N TRP A 915 20.65 -9.81 25.25
CA TRP A 915 21.89 -9.10 25.54
C TRP A 915 23.06 -9.83 24.88
N VAL A 916 23.93 -9.11 24.18
CA VAL A 916 25.05 -9.66 23.41
C VAL A 916 26.33 -8.88 23.72
N TYR A 917 27.44 -9.57 23.93
CA TYR A 917 28.72 -8.92 24.17
C TYR A 917 29.29 -8.30 22.90
N LEU A 918 29.67 -7.02 22.96
CA LEU A 918 30.49 -6.35 21.94
C LEU A 918 31.99 -6.57 22.16
N GLY A 919 32.34 -7.21 23.27
CA GLY A 919 33.69 -7.55 23.69
C GLY A 919 34.17 -6.77 24.92
N SER A 920 35.36 -7.15 25.42
CA SER A 920 36.02 -6.48 26.53
C SER A 920 37.10 -5.51 26.10
N TYR A 921 37.07 -4.30 26.66
CA TYR A 921 38.00 -3.23 26.31
C TYR A 921 38.52 -2.50 27.54
N GLU A 922 39.72 -1.95 27.44
CA GLU A 922 40.24 -1.00 28.43
C GLU A 922 39.74 0.41 28.10
N LEU A 923 38.77 0.90 28.87
CA LEU A 923 38.08 2.16 28.62
C LEU A 923 38.59 3.28 29.54
N GLY A 924 38.70 4.48 28.99
CA GLY A 924 38.90 5.73 29.72
C GLY A 924 37.73 6.69 29.54
N ARG A 925 37.78 7.85 30.22
CA ARG A 925 36.80 8.93 29.99
C ARG A 925 36.73 9.31 28.51
N GLY A 926 35.52 9.56 28.02
CA GLY A 926 35.27 9.85 26.61
C GLY A 926 35.16 8.61 25.71
N ALA A 927 35.14 7.40 26.30
CA ALA A 927 34.77 6.21 25.55
C ALA A 927 33.39 6.38 24.91
N GLN A 928 33.18 5.75 23.75
CA GLN A 928 31.95 5.86 22.99
C GLN A 928 31.75 4.61 22.14
N VAL A 929 30.50 4.15 22.03
CA VAL A 929 30.09 3.17 21.01
C VAL A 929 29.24 3.91 19.98
N GLN A 930 29.44 3.63 18.70
CA GLN A 930 28.63 4.18 17.61
C GLN A 930 28.11 3.07 16.71
N LEU A 931 26.89 3.24 16.22
CA LEU A 931 26.28 2.37 15.22
C LEU A 931 25.69 3.28 14.14
N ASN A 932 25.79 2.86 12.88
CA ASN A 932 25.27 3.63 11.75
C ASN A 932 24.50 2.75 10.78
N ASN A 933 23.73 3.39 9.91
CA ASN A 933 22.87 2.72 8.92
C ASN A 933 23.47 2.67 7.50
N VAL A 934 24.78 2.84 7.34
CA VAL A 934 25.46 2.77 6.04
C VAL A 934 26.08 1.39 5.88
N GLY A 935 25.56 0.61 4.93
CA GLY A 935 26.03 -0.74 4.61
C GLY A 935 26.73 -0.80 3.25
N THR A 936 27.66 -1.76 3.08
CA THR A 936 28.37 -2.05 1.82
C THR A 936 27.89 -3.32 1.11
N ALA A 937 27.06 -4.12 1.76
CA ALA A 937 26.47 -5.34 1.18
C ALA A 937 25.25 -5.00 0.29
N HIS A 938 24.91 -5.89 -0.65
CA HIS A 938 23.63 -5.83 -1.34
C HIS A 938 22.51 -6.10 -0.31
N THR A 939 21.91 -5.04 0.22
CA THR A 939 20.81 -5.09 1.20
C THR A 939 19.48 -5.31 0.52
N GLN A 940 18.54 -6.01 1.15
CA GLN A 940 17.20 -6.25 0.62
C GLN A 940 16.26 -5.03 0.77
N ASN A 941 16.78 -3.79 0.71
CA ASN A 941 16.08 -2.50 0.83
C ASN A 941 15.22 -2.28 2.10
N PHE A 942 15.05 -3.26 2.97
CA PHE A 942 14.28 -3.18 4.22
C PHE A 942 15.06 -3.60 5.47
N ASP A 943 16.32 -4.06 5.30
CA ASP A 943 17.19 -4.33 6.44
C ASP A 943 17.32 -3.06 7.29
N ALA A 944 17.10 -3.21 8.58
CA ALA A 944 16.99 -2.19 9.59
C ALA A 944 18.04 -2.37 10.68
N VAL A 945 18.53 -1.24 11.13
CA VAL A 945 19.44 -1.14 12.27
C VAL A 945 18.69 -0.44 13.40
N ALA A 946 18.60 -1.11 14.55
CA ALA A 946 18.05 -0.53 15.76
C ALA A 946 19.14 0.06 16.67
N PHE A 947 18.79 1.16 17.32
CA PHE A 947 19.56 1.79 18.38
C PHE A 947 18.80 1.59 19.70
N ASP A 948 19.26 0.60 20.47
CA ASP A 948 18.75 0.28 21.80
C ASP A 948 19.77 0.65 22.91
N THR A 949 19.79 -0.08 24.01
CA THR A 949 20.54 0.20 25.23
C THR A 949 21.90 -0.47 25.19
N ILE A 950 22.94 0.22 25.69
CA ILE A 950 24.27 -0.36 25.87
C ILE A 950 24.69 -0.27 27.34
N ALA A 951 25.19 -1.39 27.85
CA ALA A 951 25.76 -1.53 29.18
C ALA A 951 27.30 -1.55 29.12
N PHE A 952 27.92 -0.88 30.08
CA PHE A 952 29.36 -0.87 30.30
C PHE A 952 29.63 -1.44 31.70
N VAL A 953 30.02 -2.72 31.72
CA VAL A 953 30.14 -3.53 32.93
C VAL A 953 31.61 -3.61 33.34
N PRO A 954 32.03 -3.06 34.50
CA PRO A 954 33.40 -3.17 34.94
C PRO A 954 33.72 -4.63 35.31
N ILE A 955 34.83 -5.18 34.81
CA ILE A 955 35.23 -6.59 35.05
C ILE A 955 36.53 -6.73 35.85
N GLY A 956 37.27 -5.63 36.06
CA GLY A 956 38.54 -5.68 36.81
C GLY A 956 39.55 -6.63 36.15
N SER A 957 40.04 -7.61 36.92
CA SER A 957 40.96 -8.64 36.43
C SER A 957 40.26 -9.89 35.91
N ASN A 958 38.92 -9.93 35.91
CA ASN A 958 38.18 -11.11 35.48
C ASN A 958 38.33 -11.36 33.96
N ALA A 959 37.94 -12.56 33.52
CA ALA A 959 38.00 -12.95 32.12
C ALA A 959 37.08 -12.04 31.29
N GLY A 960 37.53 -11.70 30.08
CA GLY A 960 36.71 -10.92 29.15
C GLY A 960 35.89 -11.82 28.24
N HIS A 961 34.89 -11.23 27.59
CA HIS A 961 34.10 -11.83 26.52
C HIS A 961 34.51 -11.28 25.15
N SER A 962 34.25 -12.06 24.11
CA SER A 962 34.46 -11.70 22.72
C SER A 962 33.23 -11.02 22.11
N CYS A 963 33.41 -10.41 20.94
CA CYS A 963 32.29 -9.91 20.13
C CYS A 963 31.40 -11.08 19.70
N GLY A 964 30.08 -10.96 19.92
CA GLY A 964 29.08 -11.99 19.57
C GLY A 964 28.91 -13.09 20.62
N ASP A 965 29.58 -13.02 21.77
CA ASP A 965 29.28 -13.95 22.86
C ASP A 965 27.88 -13.64 23.43
N ASP A 966 27.10 -14.68 23.72
CA ASP A 966 25.80 -14.58 24.41
C ASP A 966 25.97 -14.04 25.85
N TYR A 967 25.05 -13.17 26.31
CA TYR A 967 24.92 -12.76 27.73
C TYR A 967 24.02 -13.68 28.56
#